data_AF-A0A956V562-F1
#
_entry.id   AF-A0A956V562-F1
#
_cell.length_a   1.000
_cell.length_b   1.000
_cell.length_c   1.000
_cell.angle_alpha   90.00
_cell.angle_beta   90.00
_cell.angle_gamma   90.00
#
_symmetry.space_group_name_H-M   'P 1'
#
loop_
_entity.id
_entity.type
_entity.pdbx_description
1 polymer ?
#
loop_
_entity_poly.entity_id
_entity_poly.type
_entity_poly.pdbx_seq_one_letter_code
_entity_poly.pdbx_strand_id
1 'polypeptide(L)'
;MRPIATLKRLLTAHKEEKPQDLLDRLIAEALASQKYLWDKKAADFEAGQAILEASPAEQIDIIKRILAQSFQTGDWQIKRLTDNLLSQLIKRKLPYQMEDVRFMLAELARVEHFYALPVQGVLRALSKPLQDKTVLEDCRPLLLEIRSASESWYESAEKRKFLRLLQDILIEDKPKLTLYEDEWAAQAQTSLDRLEPQLKESWLAVLSHCAGASGSKPAKKWLTKAEPLIDSLGKDKFQNLANDWLGFFNKTSGKAPTRNPENWFIFQNKGALLDERNGDLLKGLAWLCSLDSDPSLTHTLAEAVVQGYRKLTGIGPRSAKVASACLYSLSQLESMDAVAGLERARLSVKQASYQKSIARALDAAADKLGLSRADLEELSLSDLAFSEGKKVITFDTIRAELRIESSTLSLNWFDGDEARKAVPTSVKRDFAEELKALKKEQKDIAKLLSAQKDRLERLPLMQRAWSYKTWRERYLDHSLLGTMAGKLIWQFEDAGRIADGFYWQGQIVDAEAKQLDWLGPETIVRPWHPVYYDASEVLAWREFLESREIVQPFKQAHREVYLLTTAEEVTDIYSNRFAAHIVKQHQFNALCGARGWKNQLRLMVDDSYNPATLELPQWNLRAEFWVEGLGTVYGEDTNQTGTYLYLSTDQIRFYSLDASPNYAHAGGGGYAAGIDWRMRQNEPLRLQDIPHVVFSEVMRDVDLFIGVASVANDPTWFDGGPEGRHLDYWQNWSFGELTTSAKSRRELLEKIIPRLKIASRCELTGRFLKVRGDLKTYKIHLGSGNILMEPNDQYLCIVPGRVSGEIGRDKVFLPFEGDRVLSIILSKAFMLSEDAKIRDASITRQLK
;
A
#
# COMPACT_ATOMS: atom_id res chain seq x y z
N MET A 1 60.01 24.55 -37.66
CA MET A 1 59.51 25.53 -38.65
C MET A 1 58.61 26.54 -37.96
N ARG A 2 59.11 27.77 -37.84
CA ARG A 2 58.40 29.04 -37.67
C ARG A 2 58.90 29.94 -38.83
N PRO A 3 58.22 31.02 -39.26
CA PRO A 3 57.61 32.05 -38.38
C PRO A 3 56.20 32.50 -38.83
N ILE A 4 55.27 32.93 -37.96
CA ILE A 4 55.21 34.13 -37.10
C ILE A 4 55.48 35.45 -37.82
N ALA A 5 54.56 36.40 -37.59
CA ALA A 5 54.67 37.85 -37.69
C ALA A 5 54.37 38.50 -39.07
N THR A 6 53.62 39.60 -39.20
CA THR A 6 53.02 40.51 -38.20
C THR A 6 52.23 41.61 -38.93
N LEU A 7 51.05 41.93 -38.39
CA LEU A 7 50.38 43.26 -38.32
C LEU A 7 50.58 44.28 -39.46
N LYS A 8 49.48 44.70 -40.14
CA LYS A 8 48.55 45.79 -39.70
C LYS A 8 47.60 46.22 -40.86
N ARG A 9 46.32 46.37 -40.49
CA ARG A 9 45.31 47.35 -40.96
C ARG A 9 44.73 47.10 -42.36
N LEU A 10 43.40 47.08 -42.57
CA LEU A 10 42.41 48.08 -42.16
C LEU A 10 40.99 47.49 -41.99
N LEU A 11 40.40 47.73 -40.81
CA LEU A 11 39.01 48.17 -40.56
C LEU A 11 37.83 47.48 -41.27
N THR A 12 37.07 46.70 -40.50
CA THR A 12 35.65 47.03 -40.21
C THR A 12 35.26 46.52 -38.82
N ALA A 13 34.65 47.40 -38.05
CA ALA A 13 34.38 47.31 -36.63
C ALA A 13 33.49 46.13 -36.23
N HIS A 14 33.92 45.30 -35.27
CA HIS A 14 32.98 44.71 -34.33
C HIS A 14 32.49 45.85 -33.44
N LYS A 15 31.32 46.39 -33.78
CA LYS A 15 30.51 47.10 -32.78
C LYS A 15 30.33 46.10 -31.63
N GLU A 16 30.72 46.48 -30.41
CA GLU A 16 30.13 45.90 -29.21
C GLU A 16 28.62 46.06 -29.37
N GLU A 17 27.94 44.97 -29.76
CA GLU A 17 26.47 44.94 -29.74
C GLU A 17 26.07 45.22 -28.30
N LYS A 18 25.15 46.16 -28.09
CA LYS A 18 24.72 46.45 -26.72
C LYS A 18 24.07 45.18 -26.17
N PRO A 19 24.17 44.87 -24.87
CA PRO A 19 23.54 43.69 -24.28
C PRO A 19 22.02 43.58 -24.59
N GLN A 20 21.37 44.71 -24.84
CA GLN A 20 19.99 44.79 -25.32
C GLN A 20 19.81 44.23 -26.74
N ASP A 21 20.72 44.55 -27.66
CA ASP A 21 20.68 44.11 -29.04
C ASP A 21 20.83 42.58 -29.13
N LEU A 22 21.62 41.97 -28.23
CA LEU A 22 21.78 40.51 -28.14
C LEU A 22 20.51 39.79 -27.62
N LEU A 23 19.86 40.35 -26.60
CA LEU A 23 18.61 39.76 -26.07
C LEU A 23 17.46 39.90 -27.09
N ASP A 24 17.35 41.06 -27.74
CA ASP A 24 16.34 41.31 -28.78
C ASP A 24 16.58 40.41 -30.00
N ARG A 25 17.85 40.17 -30.37
CA ARG A 25 18.20 39.23 -31.44
C ARG A 25 17.87 37.77 -31.08
N LEU A 26 18.11 37.35 -29.84
CA LEU A 26 17.70 36.01 -29.38
C LEU A 26 16.19 35.82 -29.50
N ILE A 27 15.41 36.83 -29.12
CA ILE A 27 13.94 36.79 -29.24
C ILE A 27 13.53 36.72 -30.73
N ALA A 28 14.17 37.52 -31.59
CA ALA A 28 13.90 37.50 -33.03
C ALA A 28 14.25 36.15 -33.68
N GLU A 29 15.41 35.55 -33.34
CA GLU A 29 15.82 34.23 -33.81
C GLU A 29 14.82 33.14 -33.36
N ALA A 30 14.34 33.22 -32.12
CA ALA A 30 13.36 32.29 -31.58
C ALA A 30 12.00 32.39 -32.30
N LEU A 31 11.50 33.62 -32.52
CA LEU A 31 10.25 33.87 -33.24
C LEU A 31 10.34 33.45 -34.72
N ALA A 32 11.50 33.62 -35.35
CA ALA A 32 11.72 33.21 -36.74
C ALA A 32 11.78 31.67 -36.92
N SER A 33 12.00 30.90 -35.85
CA SER A 33 12.19 29.44 -35.93
C SER A 33 10.93 28.62 -36.22
N GLN A 34 9.74 29.24 -36.27
CA GLN A 34 8.41 28.64 -36.53
C GLN A 34 8.05 27.37 -35.72
N LYS A 35 8.74 27.10 -34.60
CA LYS A 35 8.59 25.87 -33.81
C LYS A 35 8.13 26.16 -32.38
N TYR A 36 7.46 25.17 -31.80
CA TYR A 36 7.12 25.12 -30.38
C TYR A 36 8.41 25.15 -29.53
N LEU A 37 8.64 26.23 -28.77
CA LEU A 37 9.91 26.50 -28.05
C LEU A 37 10.11 25.69 -26.75
N TRP A 38 9.25 24.70 -26.44
CA TRP A 38 9.20 24.02 -25.14
C TRP A 38 10.51 23.32 -24.73
N ASP A 39 11.19 22.68 -25.68
CA ASP A 39 12.45 21.95 -25.43
C ASP A 39 13.71 22.74 -25.85
N LYS A 40 13.56 24.00 -26.26
CA LYS A 40 14.66 24.82 -26.78
C LYS A 40 15.41 25.56 -25.66
N LYS A 41 16.73 25.61 -25.80
CA LYS A 41 17.66 26.31 -24.89
C LYS A 41 18.24 27.52 -25.61
N ALA A 42 18.69 28.52 -24.85
CA ALA A 42 19.38 29.68 -25.42
C ALA A 42 20.60 29.27 -26.29
N ALA A 43 21.32 28.21 -25.90
CA ALA A 43 22.45 27.69 -26.67
C ALA A 43 22.07 27.11 -28.05
N ASP A 44 20.78 26.91 -28.34
CA ASP A 44 20.31 26.45 -29.66
C ASP A 44 20.23 27.61 -30.67
N PHE A 45 20.46 28.85 -30.22
CA PHE A 45 20.39 30.10 -30.99
C PHE A 45 21.74 30.79 -31.00
N GLU A 46 22.10 31.46 -32.10
CA GLU A 46 23.39 32.11 -32.27
C GLU A 46 23.54 33.28 -31.30
N ALA A 47 22.50 34.11 -31.15
CA ALA A 47 22.46 35.14 -30.12
C ALA A 47 22.57 34.56 -28.71
N GLY A 48 21.95 33.41 -28.43
CA GLY A 48 22.02 32.80 -27.11
C GLY A 48 23.39 32.21 -26.78
N GLN A 49 24.13 31.70 -27.76
CA GLN A 49 25.54 31.34 -27.60
C GLN A 49 26.41 32.56 -27.32
N ALA A 50 26.22 33.65 -28.09
CA ALA A 50 26.92 34.91 -27.86
C ALA A 50 26.70 35.47 -26.45
N ILE A 51 25.47 35.42 -25.92
CA ILE A 51 25.16 35.81 -24.54
C ILE A 51 25.92 34.95 -23.51
N LEU A 52 26.01 33.64 -23.76
CA LEU A 52 26.70 32.71 -22.86
C LEU A 52 28.24 32.84 -22.94
N GLU A 53 28.78 33.45 -23.98
CA GLU A 53 30.21 33.72 -24.15
C GLU A 53 30.60 35.16 -23.79
N ALA A 54 29.60 36.05 -23.64
CA ALA A 54 29.79 37.45 -23.26
C ALA A 54 30.52 37.60 -21.90
N SER A 55 31.08 38.79 -21.68
CA SER A 55 31.78 39.12 -20.44
C SER A 55 30.84 39.05 -19.22
N PRO A 56 31.37 38.86 -18.00
CA PRO A 56 30.54 38.84 -16.80
C PRO A 56 29.69 40.10 -16.60
N ALA A 57 30.20 41.28 -17.01
CA ALA A 57 29.46 42.53 -16.92
C ALA A 57 28.25 42.57 -17.87
N GLU A 58 28.43 42.12 -19.11
CA GLU A 58 27.34 42.02 -20.10
C GLU A 58 26.29 40.99 -19.67
N GLN A 59 26.73 39.85 -19.11
CA GLN A 59 25.82 38.83 -18.57
C GLN A 59 24.99 39.35 -17.40
N ILE A 60 25.57 40.17 -16.51
CA ILE A 60 24.84 40.84 -15.43
C ILE A 60 23.82 41.83 -16.00
N ASP A 61 24.18 42.62 -17.02
CA ASP A 61 23.24 43.54 -17.67
C ASP A 61 22.05 42.79 -18.30
N ILE A 62 22.30 41.66 -18.96
CA ILE A 62 21.26 40.79 -19.52
C ILE A 62 20.36 40.22 -18.42
N ILE A 63 20.92 39.76 -17.29
CA ILE A 63 20.13 39.31 -16.13
C ILE A 63 19.18 40.42 -15.67
N LYS A 64 19.69 41.65 -15.48
CA LYS A 64 18.89 42.79 -15.05
C LYS A 64 17.76 43.11 -16.03
N ARG A 65 18.03 43.04 -17.34
CA ARG A 65 17.02 43.25 -18.39
C ARG A 65 15.93 42.18 -18.40
N ILE A 66 16.31 40.90 -18.29
CA ILE A 66 15.33 39.81 -18.23
C ILE A 66 14.42 39.99 -17.02
N LEU A 67 14.98 40.35 -15.85
CA LEU A 67 14.19 40.60 -14.64
C LEU A 67 13.22 41.76 -14.82
N ALA A 68 13.67 42.89 -15.38
CA ALA A 68 12.84 44.07 -15.60
C ALA A 68 11.72 43.85 -16.64
N GLN A 69 11.98 43.03 -17.67
CA GLN A 69 11.02 42.70 -18.73
C GLN A 69 10.08 41.54 -18.35
N SER A 70 10.36 40.80 -17.27
CA SER A 70 9.62 39.60 -16.88
C SER A 70 8.12 39.84 -16.63
N PHE A 71 7.71 41.09 -16.43
CA PHE A 71 6.32 41.51 -16.20
C PHE A 71 5.67 42.19 -17.43
N GLN A 72 6.40 42.32 -18.54
CA GLN A 72 5.96 43.05 -19.74
C GLN A 72 5.68 42.12 -20.93
N THR A 73 6.18 40.89 -20.92
CA THR A 73 6.05 39.95 -22.04
C THR A 73 4.75 39.14 -21.96
N GLY A 74 3.81 39.39 -22.89
CA GLY A 74 2.55 38.63 -22.99
C GLY A 74 2.68 37.25 -23.68
N ASP A 75 3.82 36.96 -24.30
CA ASP A 75 4.10 35.69 -24.98
C ASP A 75 4.78 34.69 -24.04
N TRP A 76 4.07 33.61 -23.70
CA TRP A 76 4.54 32.57 -22.78
C TRP A 76 5.75 31.79 -23.32
N GLN A 77 5.92 31.68 -24.65
CA GLN A 77 7.05 30.97 -25.25
C GLN A 77 8.34 31.77 -25.11
N ILE A 78 8.27 33.07 -25.37
CA ILE A 78 9.39 33.99 -25.16
C ILE A 78 9.76 34.01 -23.68
N LYS A 79 8.76 34.11 -22.80
CA LYS A 79 8.97 34.07 -21.34
C LYS A 79 9.70 32.80 -20.90
N ARG A 80 9.32 31.63 -21.44
CA ARG A 80 9.96 30.36 -21.11
C ARG A 80 11.43 30.34 -21.56
N LEU A 81 11.73 30.86 -22.74
CA LEU A 81 13.09 30.95 -23.27
C LEU A 81 13.97 31.85 -22.39
N THR A 82 13.48 33.04 -22.02
CA THR A 82 14.22 33.99 -21.18
C THR A 82 14.37 33.50 -19.74
N ASP A 83 13.37 32.83 -19.15
CA ASP A 83 13.48 32.17 -17.83
C ASP A 83 14.55 31.07 -17.81
N ASN A 84 14.65 30.30 -18.90
CA ASN A 84 15.67 29.28 -19.09
C ASN A 84 17.07 29.90 -19.21
N LEU A 85 17.22 31.00 -19.96
CA LEU A 85 18.48 31.75 -20.07
C LEU A 85 18.89 32.33 -18.71
N LEU A 86 17.97 33.01 -18.01
CA LEU A 86 18.19 33.55 -16.68
C LEU A 86 18.66 32.45 -15.72
N SER A 87 18.01 31.30 -15.72
CA SER A 87 18.37 30.14 -14.89
C SER A 87 19.76 29.57 -15.19
N GLN A 88 20.29 29.76 -16.40
CA GLN A 88 21.67 29.38 -16.76
C GLN A 88 22.66 30.44 -16.29
N LEU A 89 22.37 31.72 -16.49
CA LEU A 89 23.26 32.83 -16.13
C LEU A 89 23.45 32.95 -14.61
N ILE A 90 22.38 32.88 -13.82
CA ILE A 90 22.44 33.01 -12.34
C ILE A 90 23.15 31.84 -11.64
N LYS A 91 23.40 30.72 -12.34
CA LYS A 91 24.20 29.60 -11.81
C LYS A 91 25.70 29.83 -11.97
N ARG A 92 26.11 30.82 -12.77
CA ARG A 92 27.53 31.18 -12.97
C ARG A 92 28.03 32.00 -11.79
N LYS A 93 29.34 31.94 -11.53
CA LYS A 93 30.01 32.73 -10.48
C LYS A 93 30.29 34.15 -10.99
N LEU A 94 29.25 34.98 -11.09
CA LEU A 94 29.36 36.36 -11.58
C LEU A 94 29.70 37.34 -10.44
N PRO A 95 30.49 38.40 -10.70
CA PRO A 95 30.94 39.35 -9.69
C PRO A 95 29.92 40.50 -9.48
N TYR A 96 28.77 40.20 -8.89
CA TYR A 96 27.72 41.19 -8.61
C TYR A 96 28.23 42.32 -7.71
N GLN A 97 27.99 43.57 -8.12
CA GLN A 97 28.24 44.75 -7.29
C GLN A 97 27.01 45.08 -6.44
N MET A 98 27.16 45.96 -5.45
CA MET A 98 26.07 46.37 -4.55
C MET A 98 24.85 46.90 -5.32
N GLU A 99 25.07 47.70 -6.37
CA GLU A 99 24.00 48.23 -7.23
C GLU A 99 23.26 47.11 -7.99
N ASP A 100 23.97 46.08 -8.44
CA ASP A 100 23.35 44.93 -9.10
C ASP A 100 22.49 44.12 -8.13
N VAL A 101 22.99 43.88 -6.92
CA VAL A 101 22.27 43.19 -5.85
C VAL A 101 20.98 43.94 -5.51
N ARG A 102 21.07 45.26 -5.30
CA ARG A 102 19.93 46.12 -4.99
C ARG A 102 18.89 46.10 -6.11
N PHE A 103 19.32 46.23 -7.37
CA PHE A 103 18.42 46.18 -8.52
C PHE A 103 17.68 44.84 -8.60
N MET A 104 18.42 43.73 -8.51
CA MET A 104 17.84 42.40 -8.61
C MET A 104 16.85 42.12 -7.46
N LEU A 105 17.15 42.56 -6.23
CA LEU A 105 16.22 42.44 -5.10
C LEU A 105 14.97 43.32 -5.28
N ALA A 106 15.10 44.53 -5.83
CA ALA A 106 13.95 45.39 -6.12
C ALA A 106 13.01 44.73 -7.14
N GLU A 107 13.54 44.09 -8.18
CA GLU A 107 12.71 43.34 -9.13
C GLU A 107 12.06 42.09 -8.50
N LEU A 108 12.75 41.43 -7.56
CA LEU A 108 12.16 40.32 -6.80
C LEU A 108 11.01 40.76 -5.88
N ALA A 109 11.08 41.97 -5.31
CA ALA A 109 10.02 42.51 -4.45
C ALA A 109 8.70 42.73 -5.20
N ARG A 110 8.76 42.92 -6.52
CA ARG A 110 7.59 43.12 -7.41
C ARG A 110 6.87 41.83 -7.80
N VAL A 111 7.36 40.66 -7.37
CA VAL A 111 6.81 39.37 -7.77
C VAL A 111 5.52 39.06 -7.01
N GLU A 112 4.42 38.93 -7.76
CA GLU A 112 3.10 38.61 -7.19
C GLU A 112 2.88 37.11 -6.92
N HIS A 113 3.62 36.22 -7.60
CA HIS A 113 3.54 34.77 -7.38
C HIS A 113 4.84 34.03 -7.72
N PHE A 114 5.12 32.93 -7.02
CA PHE A 114 6.39 32.19 -7.10
C PHE A 114 6.84 31.79 -8.52
N TYR A 115 5.90 31.47 -9.42
CA TYR A 115 6.21 31.03 -10.80
C TYR A 115 6.39 32.18 -11.80
N ALA A 116 6.37 33.44 -11.35
CA ALA A 116 6.55 34.59 -12.23
C ALA A 116 7.97 34.64 -12.79
N LEU A 117 8.97 34.24 -12.00
CA LEU A 117 10.38 34.20 -12.38
C LEU A 117 11.14 33.21 -11.46
N PRO A 118 12.38 32.79 -11.77
CA PRO A 118 13.14 31.84 -10.95
C PRO A 118 13.67 32.47 -9.65
N VAL A 119 12.76 32.99 -8.79
CA VAL A 119 13.05 33.79 -7.57
C VAL A 119 14.08 33.14 -6.64
N GLN A 120 13.99 31.81 -6.45
CA GLN A 120 14.94 31.08 -5.62
C GLN A 120 16.34 31.02 -6.23
N GLY A 121 16.44 30.89 -7.55
CA GLY A 121 17.72 30.90 -8.24
C GLY A 121 18.39 32.26 -8.13
N VAL A 122 17.61 33.33 -8.28
CA VAL A 122 18.10 34.71 -8.18
C VAL A 122 18.60 35.00 -6.76
N LEU A 123 17.79 34.74 -5.74
CA LEU A 123 18.20 34.95 -4.35
C LEU A 123 19.44 34.11 -3.98
N ARG A 124 19.59 32.90 -4.54
CA ARG A 124 20.77 32.08 -4.33
C ARG A 124 22.02 32.67 -4.97
N ALA A 125 21.92 33.27 -6.16
CA ALA A 125 23.04 33.95 -6.80
C ALA A 125 23.54 35.14 -5.96
N LEU A 126 22.61 35.84 -5.30
CA LEU A 126 22.89 36.98 -4.43
C LEU A 126 23.34 36.59 -3.00
N SER A 127 23.26 35.30 -2.64
CA SER A 127 23.60 34.85 -1.27
C SER A 127 25.04 35.14 -0.85
N LYS A 128 26.00 35.09 -1.78
CA LYS A 128 27.42 35.38 -1.51
C LYS A 128 27.68 36.87 -1.29
N PRO A 129 27.29 37.79 -2.19
CA PRO A 129 27.47 39.23 -1.93
C PRO A 129 26.70 39.72 -0.70
N LEU A 130 25.55 39.11 -0.37
CA LEU A 130 24.79 39.43 0.85
C LEU A 130 25.43 38.93 2.16
N GLN A 131 26.59 38.25 2.12
CA GLN A 131 27.39 37.97 3.32
C GLN A 131 28.20 39.17 3.79
N ASP A 132 28.42 40.16 2.91
CA ASP A 132 29.02 41.43 3.29
C ASP A 132 28.03 42.23 4.13
N LYS A 133 28.46 42.66 5.32
CA LYS A 133 27.60 43.33 6.29
C LYS A 133 27.04 44.65 5.75
N THR A 134 27.85 45.42 5.01
CA THR A 134 27.44 46.70 4.44
C THR A 134 26.39 46.50 3.34
N VAL A 135 26.58 45.49 2.49
CA VAL A 135 25.61 45.15 1.43
C VAL A 135 24.30 44.62 2.04
N LEU A 136 24.38 43.79 3.07
CA LEU A 136 23.20 43.25 3.77
C LEU A 136 22.39 44.36 4.44
N GLU A 137 23.05 45.30 5.13
CA GLU A 137 22.37 46.42 5.79
C GLU A 137 21.64 47.33 4.78
N ASP A 138 22.27 47.66 3.64
CA ASP A 138 21.63 48.46 2.57
C ASP A 138 20.43 47.74 1.95
N CYS A 139 20.53 46.42 1.74
CA CYS A 139 19.49 45.62 1.11
C CYS A 139 18.44 45.06 2.08
N ARG A 140 18.60 45.20 3.40
CA ARG A 140 17.71 44.64 4.42
C ARG A 140 16.24 45.05 4.25
N PRO A 141 15.89 46.31 3.92
CA PRO A 141 14.50 46.71 3.67
C PRO A 141 13.86 45.92 2.52
N LEU A 142 14.57 45.74 1.40
CA LEU A 142 14.09 44.99 0.24
C LEU A 142 13.90 43.50 0.58
N LEU A 143 14.81 42.90 1.34
CA LEU A 143 14.69 41.50 1.78
C LEU A 143 13.46 41.28 2.68
N LEU A 144 13.12 42.26 3.54
CA LEU A 144 11.90 42.23 4.36
C LEU A 144 10.63 42.45 3.54
N GLU A 145 10.68 43.32 2.52
CA GLU A 145 9.58 43.53 1.58
C GLU A 145 9.30 42.26 0.76
N ILE A 146 10.34 41.61 0.22
CA ILE A 146 10.25 40.31 -0.45
C ILE A 146 9.62 39.26 0.46
N ARG A 147 10.01 39.23 1.75
CA ARG A 147 9.43 38.31 2.73
C ARG A 147 7.94 38.55 2.87
N SER A 148 7.52 39.79 3.08
CA SER A 148 6.12 40.20 3.19
C SER A 148 5.32 39.84 1.93
N ALA A 149 5.82 40.21 0.74
CA ALA A 149 5.19 39.88 -0.54
C ALA A 149 5.02 38.37 -0.72
N SER A 150 5.99 37.57 -0.28
CA SER A 150 5.90 36.12 -0.40
C SER A 150 4.85 35.47 0.50
N GLU A 151 4.34 36.16 1.52
CA GLU A 151 3.30 35.60 2.40
C GLU A 151 2.00 35.31 1.64
N SER A 152 1.65 36.16 0.67
CA SER A 152 0.45 36.02 -0.18
C SER A 152 0.59 34.97 -1.29
N TRP A 153 1.81 34.48 -1.58
CA TRP A 153 2.04 33.48 -2.61
C TRP A 153 1.42 32.12 -2.24
N TYR A 154 1.01 31.34 -3.25
CA TYR A 154 0.54 29.96 -3.06
C TYR A 154 1.56 29.10 -2.30
N GLU A 155 1.08 28.27 -1.38
CA GLU A 155 1.93 27.45 -0.51
C GLU A 155 2.51 26.23 -1.26
N SER A 156 3.82 26.26 -1.54
CA SER A 156 4.54 25.19 -2.25
C SER A 156 5.86 24.79 -1.56
N ALA A 157 6.42 23.62 -1.91
CA ALA A 157 7.72 23.20 -1.38
C ALA A 157 8.84 24.18 -1.78
N GLU A 158 8.70 24.81 -2.92
CA GLU A 158 9.60 25.79 -3.51
C GLU A 158 9.51 27.14 -2.77
N LYS A 159 8.30 27.61 -2.45
CA LYS A 159 8.09 28.76 -1.56
C LYS A 159 8.77 28.54 -0.20
N ARG A 160 8.58 27.37 0.41
CA ARG A 160 9.26 27.03 1.68
C ARG A 160 10.77 27.05 1.55
N LYS A 161 11.33 26.51 0.46
CA LYS A 161 12.79 26.58 0.18
C LYS A 161 13.30 28.01 0.01
N PHE A 162 12.51 28.87 -0.62
CA PHE A 162 12.83 30.28 -0.81
C PHE A 162 12.81 31.07 0.49
N LEU A 163 11.73 30.95 1.27
CA LEU A 163 11.61 31.55 2.60
C LEU A 163 12.74 31.11 3.54
N ARG A 164 13.16 29.84 3.46
CA ARG A 164 14.34 29.33 4.17
C ARG A 164 15.61 30.09 3.79
N LEU A 165 15.90 30.18 2.50
CA LEU A 165 17.08 30.89 2.02
C LEU A 165 17.07 32.37 2.43
N LEU A 166 15.90 33.01 2.37
CA LEU A 166 15.73 34.41 2.78
C LEU A 166 15.95 34.60 4.29
N GLN A 167 15.43 33.69 5.10
CA GLN A 167 15.63 33.69 6.55
C GLN A 167 17.11 33.47 6.91
N ASP A 168 17.79 32.54 6.23
CA ASP A 168 19.22 32.27 6.44
C ASP A 168 20.12 33.48 6.13
N ILE A 169 19.70 34.32 5.18
CA ILE A 169 20.39 35.58 4.83
C ILE A 169 20.15 36.66 5.88
N LEU A 170 18.95 36.72 6.48
CA LEU A 170 18.55 37.80 7.40
C LEU A 170 19.05 37.65 8.84
N ILE A 171 19.42 36.44 9.27
CA ILE A 171 19.89 36.15 10.64
C ILE A 171 21.37 36.52 10.79
N GLU A 172 21.66 37.51 11.64
CA GLU A 172 23.03 38.01 11.91
C GLU A 172 23.85 37.07 12.79
N ASP A 173 23.20 36.35 13.71
CA ASP A 173 23.83 35.44 14.67
C ASP A 173 23.20 34.06 14.50
N LYS A 174 23.86 33.17 13.75
CA LYS A 174 23.31 31.82 13.49
C LYS A 174 23.23 31.04 14.80
N PRO A 175 22.05 30.67 15.31
CA PRO A 175 21.98 29.77 16.45
C PRO A 175 22.67 28.45 16.12
N LYS A 176 23.39 27.86 17.09
CA LYS A 176 24.11 26.58 16.95
C LYS A 176 23.21 25.43 16.44
N LEU A 177 21.90 25.52 16.68
CA LEU A 177 20.81 24.74 16.09
C LEU A 177 19.47 25.29 16.63
N THR A 178 18.40 25.33 15.84
CA THR A 178 17.05 25.72 16.31
C THR A 178 16.04 24.62 16.04
N LEU A 179 15.30 24.20 17.08
CA LEU A 179 14.09 23.39 16.92
C LEU A 179 12.92 24.31 16.55
N TYR A 180 12.20 23.96 15.48
CA TYR A 180 11.10 24.79 14.98
C TYR A 180 9.78 24.40 15.65
N GLU A 181 8.84 25.33 15.74
CA GLU A 181 7.58 25.12 16.46
C GLU A 181 6.73 24.00 15.82
N ASP A 182 6.65 22.86 16.50
CA ASP A 182 5.67 21.79 16.29
C ASP A 182 5.54 20.91 17.54
N GLU A 183 4.56 19.99 17.56
CA GLU A 183 4.31 19.10 18.69
C GLU A 183 5.51 18.18 19.05
N TRP A 184 6.34 17.82 18.08
CA TRP A 184 7.51 16.97 18.30
C TRP A 184 8.65 17.78 18.93
N ALA A 185 8.92 18.97 18.39
CA ALA A 185 9.95 19.87 18.88
C ALA A 185 9.66 20.34 20.29
N ALA A 186 8.40 20.55 20.67
CA ALA A 186 8.04 20.88 22.05
C ALA A 186 8.49 19.78 23.05
N GLN A 187 8.32 18.51 22.68
CA GLN A 187 8.75 17.36 23.49
C GLN A 187 10.27 17.17 23.46
N ALA A 188 10.89 17.31 22.29
CA ALA A 188 12.33 17.24 22.13
C ALA A 188 13.05 18.35 22.92
N GLN A 189 12.52 19.58 22.89
CA GLN A 189 13.02 20.72 23.66
C GLN A 189 12.92 20.47 25.16
N THR A 190 11.76 19.98 25.63
CA THR A 190 11.58 19.58 27.03
C THR A 190 12.61 18.53 27.47
N SER A 191 12.96 17.61 26.57
CA SER A 191 13.98 16.59 26.85
C SER A 191 15.37 17.21 26.93
N LEU A 192 15.73 18.09 26.00
CA LEU A 192 17.01 18.81 25.99
C LEU A 192 17.20 19.70 27.23
N ASP A 193 16.13 20.31 27.74
CA ASP A 193 16.19 21.20 28.91
C ASP A 193 16.37 20.44 30.23
N ARG A 194 16.13 19.12 30.24
CA ARG A 194 16.39 18.25 31.39
C ARG A 194 17.80 17.65 31.40
N LEU A 195 18.55 17.77 30.31
CA LEU A 195 19.91 17.23 30.23
C LEU A 195 20.91 18.11 30.96
N GLU A 196 21.94 17.48 31.52
CA GLU A 196 23.11 18.20 32.04
C GLU A 196 23.80 19.01 30.91
N PRO A 197 24.42 20.16 31.22
CA PRO A 197 24.97 21.07 30.19
C PRO A 197 25.89 20.41 29.17
N GLN A 198 26.81 19.55 29.62
CA GLN A 198 27.77 18.87 28.75
C GLN A 198 27.10 17.83 27.83
N LEU A 199 26.10 17.11 28.34
CA LEU A 199 25.33 16.15 27.57
C LEU A 199 24.41 16.86 26.57
N LYS A 200 23.84 18.01 26.95
CA LYS A 200 23.07 18.89 26.07
C LYS A 200 23.90 19.39 24.89
N GLU A 201 25.13 19.88 25.14
CA GLU A 201 26.02 20.32 24.06
C GLU A 201 26.37 19.20 23.07
N SER A 202 26.63 18.00 23.59
CA SER A 202 26.93 16.82 22.77
C SER A 202 25.73 16.43 21.88
N TRP A 203 24.51 16.48 22.42
CA TRP A 203 23.29 16.25 21.64
C TRP A 203 23.01 17.34 20.60
N LEU A 204 23.28 18.61 20.92
CA LEU A 204 23.17 19.69 19.94
C LEU A 204 24.15 19.50 18.78
N ALA A 205 25.35 18.97 19.04
CA ALA A 205 26.30 18.63 17.98
C ALA A 205 25.78 17.49 17.08
N VAL A 206 25.19 16.43 17.67
CA VAL A 206 24.55 15.34 16.92
C VAL A 206 23.38 15.87 16.07
N LEU A 207 22.49 16.67 16.64
CA LEU A 207 21.37 17.23 15.89
C LEU A 207 21.83 18.20 14.79
N SER A 208 22.88 18.99 15.02
CA SER A 208 23.50 19.83 14.01
C SER A 208 24.05 19.00 12.85
N HIS A 209 24.66 17.83 13.14
CA HIS A 209 25.05 16.86 12.13
C HIS A 209 23.84 16.30 11.35
N CYS A 210 22.75 15.97 12.06
CA CYS A 210 21.49 15.50 11.47
C CYS A 210 20.86 16.52 10.50
N ALA A 211 20.98 17.83 10.76
CA ALA A 211 20.49 18.87 9.86
C ALA A 211 21.15 18.81 8.46
N GLY A 212 22.35 18.21 8.35
CA GLY A 212 23.05 17.98 7.10
C GLY A 212 22.58 16.74 6.30
N ALA A 213 21.54 16.02 6.76
CA ALA A 213 21.04 14.80 6.15
C ALA A 213 20.35 15.05 4.79
N SER A 214 21.14 15.31 3.75
CA SER A 214 20.69 15.52 2.37
C SER A 214 20.64 14.22 1.55
N GLY A 215 19.81 14.16 0.52
CA GLY A 215 19.66 12.98 -0.36
C GLY A 215 18.67 11.92 0.14
N SER A 216 18.57 10.79 -0.58
CA SER A 216 17.64 9.69 -0.24
C SER A 216 18.24 8.61 0.67
N LYS A 217 19.57 8.57 0.82
CA LYS A 217 20.35 7.65 1.67
C LYS A 217 21.55 8.42 2.25
N PRO A 218 22.09 8.03 3.42
CA PRO A 218 23.25 8.70 3.98
C PRO A 218 24.51 8.39 3.15
N ALA A 219 25.37 9.39 2.97
CA ALA A 219 26.69 9.17 2.36
C ALA A 219 27.60 8.45 3.37
N LYS A 220 28.48 7.55 2.90
CA LYS A 220 29.45 6.86 3.77
C LYS A 220 30.30 7.83 4.61
N LYS A 221 30.79 8.91 4.00
CA LYS A 221 31.55 9.98 4.68
C LYS A 221 30.71 10.74 5.72
N TRP A 222 29.39 10.76 5.59
CA TRP A 222 28.51 11.40 6.56
C TRP A 222 28.36 10.51 7.80
N LEU A 223 28.10 9.20 7.61
CA LEU A 223 28.05 8.22 8.72
C LEU A 223 29.36 8.17 9.52
N THR A 224 30.51 8.08 8.85
CA THR A 224 31.81 8.06 9.53
C THR A 224 32.09 9.33 10.35
N LYS A 225 31.51 10.47 9.97
CA LYS A 225 31.63 11.71 10.76
C LYS A 225 30.72 11.72 12.00
N ALA A 226 29.71 10.87 12.05
CA ALA A 226 28.77 10.78 13.16
C ALA A 226 29.27 9.88 14.29
N GLU A 227 30.05 8.83 13.98
CA GLU A 227 30.64 7.89 14.94
C GLU A 227 31.25 8.59 16.17
N PRO A 228 32.21 9.54 16.04
CA PRO A 228 32.81 10.19 17.21
C PRO A 228 31.82 11.05 18.01
N LEU A 229 30.74 11.55 17.37
CA LEU A 229 29.70 12.31 18.06
C LEU A 229 28.83 11.39 18.92
N ILE A 230 28.52 10.20 18.42
CA ILE A 230 27.76 9.18 19.16
C ILE A 230 28.61 8.62 20.30
N ASP A 231 29.90 8.36 20.05
CA ASP A 231 30.83 7.87 21.07
C ASP A 231 30.95 8.84 22.25
N SER A 232 30.94 10.16 22.00
CA SER A 232 30.96 11.18 23.06
C SER A 232 29.71 11.19 23.95
N LEU A 233 28.57 10.69 23.45
CA LEU A 233 27.33 10.56 24.21
C LEU A 233 27.32 9.28 25.05
N GLY A 234 27.97 8.23 24.57
CA GLY A 234 27.78 6.86 25.05
C GLY A 234 26.57 6.20 24.41
N LYS A 235 26.75 4.95 24.01
CA LYS A 235 25.81 4.14 23.22
C LYS A 235 24.41 4.08 23.83
N ASP A 236 24.30 3.71 25.11
CA ASP A 236 23.01 3.57 25.80
C ASP A 236 22.26 4.91 25.90
N LYS A 237 22.99 6.01 26.16
CA LYS A 237 22.40 7.36 26.25
C LYS A 237 21.90 7.84 24.90
N PHE A 238 22.65 7.55 23.83
CA PHE A 238 22.21 7.81 22.46
C PHE A 238 20.93 7.03 22.14
N GLN A 239 20.93 5.71 22.36
CA GLN A 239 19.80 4.83 22.05
C GLN A 239 18.53 5.27 22.79
N ASN A 240 18.61 5.50 24.09
CA ASN A 240 17.45 5.87 24.91
C ASN A 240 16.77 7.14 24.39
N LEU A 241 17.53 8.22 24.19
CA LEU A 241 16.94 9.48 23.76
C LEU A 241 16.55 9.47 22.26
N ALA A 242 17.29 8.75 21.41
CA ALA A 242 16.89 8.55 20.02
C ALA A 242 15.56 7.79 19.93
N ASN A 243 15.40 6.75 20.76
CA ASN A 243 14.17 5.99 20.88
C ASN A 243 13.01 6.87 21.36
N ASP A 244 13.24 7.70 22.38
CA ASP A 244 12.24 8.65 22.86
C ASP A 244 11.82 9.65 21.78
N TRP A 245 12.77 10.25 21.07
CA TRP A 245 12.47 11.27 20.05
C TRP A 245 11.75 10.70 18.83
N LEU A 246 12.13 9.50 18.38
CA LEU A 246 11.36 8.76 17.36
C LEU A 246 9.99 8.34 17.91
N GLY A 247 9.91 7.97 19.19
CA GLY A 247 8.66 7.65 19.89
C GLY A 247 7.72 8.85 20.01
N PHE A 248 8.22 10.06 20.24
CA PHE A 248 7.43 11.30 20.25
C PHE A 248 6.85 11.56 18.87
N PHE A 249 7.61 11.32 17.80
CA PHE A 249 7.08 11.37 16.44
C PHE A 249 5.93 10.36 16.27
N ASN A 250 6.02 9.17 16.86
CA ASN A 250 4.96 8.16 16.76
C ASN A 250 3.67 8.53 17.51
N LYS A 251 3.79 9.26 18.63
CA LYS A 251 2.68 9.61 19.53
C LYS A 251 1.98 10.93 19.20
N THR A 252 2.66 11.84 18.53
CA THR A 252 2.14 13.16 18.17
C THR A 252 0.91 13.06 17.27
N SER A 253 -0.02 14.00 17.42
CA SER A 253 -1.39 13.92 16.89
C SER A 253 -1.38 13.74 15.38
N GLY A 254 -0.45 14.41 14.70
CA GLY A 254 -0.32 14.46 13.25
C GLY A 254 -1.66 14.76 12.59
N LYS A 255 -2.48 15.62 13.21
CA LYS A 255 -3.75 16.07 12.66
C LYS A 255 -3.47 16.98 11.48
N ALA A 256 -4.26 16.81 10.41
CA ALA A 256 -4.20 17.77 9.31
C ALA A 256 -4.68 19.14 9.83
N PRO A 257 -3.99 20.24 9.50
CA PRO A 257 -4.48 21.58 9.80
C PRO A 257 -5.83 21.80 9.11
N THR A 258 -6.69 22.60 9.73
CA THR A 258 -7.96 23.00 9.15
C THR A 258 -7.73 24.02 8.04
N ARG A 259 -8.48 23.93 6.95
CA ARG A 259 -8.42 24.94 5.90
C ARG A 259 -9.15 26.20 6.37
N ASN A 260 -8.61 27.36 6.04
CA ASN A 260 -9.28 28.63 6.26
C ASN A 260 -10.55 28.67 5.38
N PRO A 261 -11.74 28.94 5.97
CA PRO A 261 -12.99 29.01 5.22
C PRO A 261 -13.02 30.09 4.13
N GLU A 262 -12.31 31.20 4.34
CA GLU A 262 -12.28 32.34 3.41
C GLU A 262 -11.21 32.19 2.32
N ASN A 263 -10.21 31.34 2.55
CA ASN A 263 -9.17 31.03 1.58
C ASN A 263 -8.72 29.57 1.73
N TRP A 264 -9.27 28.71 0.85
CA TRP A 264 -9.02 27.27 0.85
C TRP A 264 -7.53 26.87 0.64
N PHE A 265 -6.67 27.83 0.29
CA PHE A 265 -5.22 27.68 0.15
C PHE A 265 -4.42 27.98 1.42
N ILE A 266 -5.05 28.51 2.47
CA ILE A 266 -4.42 28.85 3.74
C ILE A 266 -4.83 27.84 4.82
N PHE A 267 -3.87 27.36 5.59
CA PHE A 267 -4.09 26.43 6.69
C PHE A 267 -4.08 27.15 8.05
N GLN A 268 -5.06 26.85 8.90
CA GLN A 268 -5.12 27.22 10.31
C GLN A 268 -4.46 26.13 11.17
N ASN A 269 -3.87 26.52 12.31
CA ASN A 269 -3.22 25.62 13.26
C ASN A 269 -1.99 24.84 12.70
N LYS A 270 -0.96 25.57 12.24
CA LYS A 270 0.24 25.03 11.59
C LYS A 270 1.10 24.12 12.49
N GLY A 271 1.08 24.31 13.81
CA GLY A 271 1.90 23.54 14.77
C GLY A 271 1.55 22.06 14.91
N ALA A 272 0.42 21.62 14.34
CA ALA A 272 0.00 20.21 14.33
C ALA A 272 0.75 19.35 13.28
N LEU A 273 1.40 19.98 12.29
CA LEU A 273 2.25 19.29 11.31
C LEU A 273 3.69 19.28 11.78
N LEU A 274 4.40 18.20 11.45
CA LEU A 274 5.86 18.16 11.61
C LEU A 274 6.49 19.20 10.68
N ASP A 275 7.28 20.11 11.24
CA ASP A 275 8.05 21.07 10.46
C ASP A 275 9.07 20.32 9.59
N GLU A 276 9.21 20.74 8.34
CA GLU A 276 10.11 20.11 7.38
C GLU A 276 11.56 20.01 7.87
N ARG A 277 12.02 20.99 8.65
CA ARG A 277 13.39 21.08 9.19
C ARG A 277 13.57 20.14 10.39
N ASN A 278 12.59 20.06 11.26
CA ASN A 278 12.53 19.04 12.31
C ASN A 278 12.46 17.62 11.70
N GLY A 279 11.77 17.47 10.58
CA GLY A 279 11.77 16.25 9.78
C GLY A 279 13.14 15.91 9.18
N ASP A 280 13.99 16.88 8.86
CA ASP A 280 15.37 16.64 8.43
C ASP A 280 16.24 16.18 9.62
N LEU A 281 16.01 16.72 10.83
CA LEU A 281 16.65 16.24 12.05
C LEU A 281 16.27 14.79 12.37
N LEU A 282 14.97 14.47 12.34
CA LEU A 282 14.46 13.10 12.56
C LEU A 282 14.96 12.12 11.50
N LYS A 283 15.07 12.56 10.24
CA LYS A 283 15.67 11.77 9.17
C LYS A 283 17.14 11.44 9.46
N GLY A 284 17.93 12.44 9.84
CA GLY A 284 19.33 12.23 10.23
C GLY A 284 19.44 11.28 11.42
N LEU A 285 18.63 11.50 12.46
CA LEU A 285 18.59 10.67 13.65
C LEU A 285 18.23 9.21 13.33
N ALA A 286 17.23 8.99 12.47
CA ALA A 286 16.87 7.66 12.01
C ALA A 286 18.04 6.99 11.29
N TRP A 287 18.76 7.67 10.39
CA TRP A 287 19.96 7.13 9.75
C TRP A 287 21.06 6.75 10.73
N LEU A 288 21.27 7.54 11.80
CA LEU A 288 22.24 7.19 12.83
C LEU A 288 21.88 5.92 13.59
N CYS A 289 20.59 5.59 13.70
CA CYS A 289 20.13 4.32 14.28
C CYS A 289 20.49 3.08 13.43
N SER A 290 21.04 3.26 12.21
CA SER A 290 21.54 2.13 11.40
C SER A 290 22.93 1.64 11.82
N LEU A 291 23.63 2.40 12.66
CA LEU A 291 24.98 2.08 13.13
C LEU A 291 24.99 1.00 14.21
N ASP A 292 23.82 0.63 14.73
CA ASP A 292 23.73 -0.28 15.86
C ASP A 292 22.37 -0.98 15.96
N SER A 293 22.41 -2.22 16.43
CA SER A 293 21.29 -3.16 16.45
C SER A 293 20.68 -3.28 17.85
N ASP A 294 19.84 -2.32 18.24
CA ASP A 294 19.00 -2.43 19.46
C ASP A 294 17.57 -2.89 19.10
N PRO A 295 17.06 -3.98 19.74
CA PRO A 295 15.67 -4.41 19.55
C PRO A 295 14.62 -3.34 19.88
N SER A 296 14.85 -2.48 20.89
CA SER A 296 13.88 -1.44 21.26
C SER A 296 13.73 -0.38 20.16
N LEU A 297 14.87 0.09 19.61
CA LEU A 297 14.92 1.01 18.49
C LEU A 297 14.25 0.44 17.24
N THR A 298 14.42 -0.86 17.00
CA THR A 298 13.86 -1.55 15.84
C THR A 298 12.33 -1.47 15.80
N HIS A 299 11.67 -1.64 16.96
CA HIS A 299 10.23 -1.48 17.05
C HIS A 299 9.79 -0.03 16.76
N THR A 300 10.47 0.94 17.38
CA THR A 300 10.14 2.36 17.23
C THR A 300 10.35 2.87 15.81
N LEU A 301 11.42 2.42 15.13
CA LEU A 301 11.67 2.70 13.71
C LEU A 301 10.54 2.15 12.83
N ALA A 302 10.10 0.91 13.07
CA ALA A 302 9.00 0.31 12.31
C ALA A 302 7.68 1.08 12.51
N GLU A 303 7.39 1.51 13.73
CA GLU A 303 6.25 2.37 14.00
C GLU A 303 6.38 3.73 13.30
N ALA A 304 7.58 4.32 13.26
CA ALA A 304 7.84 5.59 12.58
C ALA A 304 7.66 5.49 11.05
N VAL A 305 7.93 4.34 10.44
CA VAL A 305 7.57 4.09 9.04
C VAL A 305 6.05 4.20 8.85
N VAL A 306 5.27 3.51 9.69
CA VAL A 306 3.80 3.52 9.60
C VAL A 306 3.25 4.92 9.83
N GLN A 307 3.76 5.65 10.84
CA GLN A 307 3.29 6.99 11.17
C GLN A 307 3.72 8.03 10.12
N GLY A 308 4.91 7.92 9.55
CA GLY A 308 5.38 8.83 8.50
C GLY A 308 4.65 8.65 7.17
N TYR A 309 4.28 7.42 6.80
CA TYR A 309 3.46 7.15 5.61
C TYR A 309 1.94 7.26 5.85
N ARG A 310 1.50 7.54 7.08
CA ARG A 310 0.09 7.79 7.38
C ARG A 310 -0.43 8.95 6.53
N LYS A 311 -1.50 8.71 5.78
CA LYS A 311 -2.13 9.71 4.92
C LYS A 311 -2.92 10.72 5.78
N LEU A 312 -2.59 12.00 5.61
CA LEU A 312 -3.34 13.14 6.11
C LEU A 312 -4.26 13.65 5.00
N THR A 313 -5.56 13.73 5.28
CA THR A 313 -6.58 14.14 4.32
C THR A 313 -6.25 15.50 3.70
N GLY A 314 -6.20 15.57 2.37
CA GLY A 314 -5.93 16.80 1.63
C GLY A 314 -4.48 17.30 1.62
N ILE A 315 -3.53 16.56 2.21
CA ILE A 315 -2.11 16.94 2.26
C ILE A 315 -1.21 15.85 1.67
N GLY A 316 -1.40 14.59 2.06
CA GLY A 316 -0.54 13.47 1.67
C GLY A 316 0.09 12.77 2.87
N PRO A 317 1.28 12.15 2.74
CA PRO A 317 1.93 11.48 3.88
C PRO A 317 2.30 12.49 4.96
N ARG A 318 2.27 12.07 6.23
CA ARG A 318 2.72 12.91 7.35
C ARG A 318 4.18 13.33 7.21
N SER A 319 5.07 12.40 6.87
CA SER A 319 6.47 12.67 6.55
C SER A 319 7.07 11.48 5.81
N ALA A 320 7.02 11.51 4.48
CA ALA A 320 7.66 10.47 3.66
C ALA A 320 9.18 10.41 3.84
N LYS A 321 9.82 11.53 4.19
CA LYS A 321 11.27 11.60 4.42
C LYS A 321 11.69 10.83 5.67
N VAL A 322 10.97 10.97 6.78
CA VAL A 322 11.27 10.29 8.05
C VAL A 322 10.98 8.79 7.89
N ALA A 323 9.85 8.42 7.30
CA ALA A 323 9.52 7.02 7.03
C ALA A 323 10.58 6.35 6.13
N SER A 324 11.02 7.01 5.06
CA SER A 324 12.04 6.45 4.15
C SER A 324 13.41 6.30 4.84
N ALA A 325 13.72 7.19 5.79
CA ALA A 325 14.94 7.09 6.60
C ALA A 325 14.89 5.90 7.56
N CYS A 326 13.75 5.69 8.22
CA CYS A 326 13.54 4.54 9.10
C CYS A 326 13.57 3.23 8.32
N LEU A 327 13.00 3.19 7.10
CA LEU A 327 13.10 2.03 6.21
C LEU A 327 14.55 1.70 5.84
N TYR A 328 15.34 2.73 5.51
CA TYR A 328 16.77 2.54 5.24
C TYR A 328 17.45 1.93 6.45
N SER A 329 17.23 2.47 7.65
CA SER A 329 17.90 1.98 8.85
C SER A 329 17.50 0.56 9.16
N LEU A 330 16.21 0.22 9.15
CA LEU A 330 15.73 -1.14 9.33
C LEU A 330 16.32 -2.12 8.31
N SER A 331 16.51 -1.71 7.05
CA SER A 331 17.13 -2.58 6.04
C SER A 331 18.64 -2.73 6.19
N GLN A 332 19.29 -1.89 7.01
CA GLN A 332 20.72 -2.05 7.32
C GLN A 332 20.98 -2.97 8.49
N LEU A 333 20.00 -3.14 9.40
CA LEU A 333 20.11 -3.97 10.59
C LEU A 333 20.04 -5.45 10.21
N GLU A 334 21.06 -6.21 10.59
CA GLU A 334 21.12 -7.68 10.43
C GLU A 334 20.37 -8.36 11.59
N SER A 335 19.07 -8.07 11.70
CA SER A 335 18.21 -8.55 12.79
C SER A 335 16.84 -9.00 12.28
N MET A 336 16.37 -10.14 12.79
CA MET A 336 15.02 -10.66 12.48
C MET A 336 13.91 -9.73 13.01
N ASP A 337 14.14 -8.98 14.08
CA ASP A 337 13.19 -7.98 14.57
C ASP A 337 13.00 -6.83 13.57
N ALA A 338 14.07 -6.47 12.84
CA ALA A 338 14.02 -5.40 11.84
C ALA A 338 13.20 -5.85 10.64
N VAL A 339 13.39 -7.09 10.23
CA VAL A 339 12.55 -7.74 9.23
C VAL A 339 11.08 -7.79 9.67
N ALA A 340 10.82 -8.24 10.90
CA ALA A 340 9.46 -8.28 11.47
C ALA A 340 8.81 -6.88 11.47
N GLY A 341 9.60 -5.85 11.80
CA GLY A 341 9.21 -4.44 11.73
C GLY A 341 8.83 -3.99 10.31
N LEU A 342 9.65 -4.34 9.32
CA LEU A 342 9.39 -4.04 7.91
C LEU A 342 8.13 -4.76 7.39
N GLU A 343 7.89 -6.02 7.77
CA GLU A 343 6.65 -6.75 7.43
C GLU A 343 5.41 -6.10 8.07
N ARG A 344 5.48 -5.72 9.35
CA ARG A 344 4.39 -4.99 10.02
C ARG A 344 4.08 -3.66 9.31
N ALA A 345 5.12 -2.95 8.87
CA ALA A 345 4.97 -1.73 8.08
C ALA A 345 4.29 -2.02 6.73
N ARG A 346 4.69 -3.09 6.03
CA ARG A 346 4.08 -3.56 4.78
C ARG A 346 2.59 -3.86 4.94
N LEU A 347 2.19 -4.50 6.04
CA LEU A 347 0.77 -4.81 6.29
C LEU A 347 -0.07 -3.55 6.58
N SER A 348 0.54 -2.53 7.19
CA SER A 348 -0.15 -1.32 7.64
C SER A 348 -0.24 -0.22 6.57
N VAL A 349 0.79 -0.05 5.75
CA VAL A 349 0.87 1.04 4.76
C VAL A 349 0.23 0.60 3.44
N LYS A 350 -0.84 1.26 2.98
CA LYS A 350 -1.59 0.79 1.79
C LYS A 350 -1.20 1.43 0.46
N GLN A 351 -0.50 2.56 0.48
CA GLN A 351 -0.20 3.29 -0.76
C GLN A 351 0.86 2.56 -1.60
N ALA A 352 0.56 2.33 -2.89
CA ALA A 352 1.38 1.51 -3.78
C ALA A 352 2.83 1.98 -3.94
N SER A 353 3.07 3.30 -3.97
CA SER A 353 4.42 3.86 -4.04
C SER A 353 5.26 3.52 -2.81
N TYR A 354 4.66 3.54 -1.61
CA TYR A 354 5.35 3.20 -0.36
C TYR A 354 5.48 1.70 -0.15
N GLN A 355 4.51 0.91 -0.61
CA GLN A 355 4.63 -0.55 -0.68
C GLN A 355 5.87 -0.97 -1.47
N LYS A 356 6.12 -0.33 -2.62
CA LYS A 356 7.35 -0.56 -3.40
C LYS A 356 8.63 -0.19 -2.62
N SER A 357 8.61 0.89 -1.84
CA SER A 357 9.74 1.28 -0.99
C SER A 357 9.98 0.28 0.15
N ILE A 358 8.92 -0.22 0.78
CA ILE A 358 8.99 -1.23 1.84
C ILE A 358 9.50 -2.56 1.28
N ALA A 359 8.99 -3.00 0.11
CA ALA A 359 9.46 -4.19 -0.57
C ALA A 359 10.97 -4.13 -0.85
N ARG A 360 11.47 -3.01 -1.41
CA ARG A 360 12.92 -2.81 -1.63
C ARG A 360 13.75 -2.82 -0.34
N ALA A 361 13.20 -2.33 0.76
CA ALA A 361 13.88 -2.36 2.05
C ALA A 361 13.99 -3.81 2.57
N LEU A 362 12.96 -4.61 2.35
CA LEU A 362 12.97 -6.03 2.69
C LEU A 362 13.88 -6.85 1.79
N ASP A 363 13.91 -6.58 0.48
CA ASP A 363 14.87 -7.20 -0.45
C ASP A 363 16.31 -6.92 0.01
N ALA A 364 16.61 -5.67 0.36
CA ALA A 364 17.92 -5.30 0.88
C ALA A 364 18.27 -5.98 2.22
N ALA A 365 17.27 -6.19 3.09
CA ALA A 365 17.46 -6.95 4.33
C ALA A 365 17.71 -8.45 4.05
N ALA A 366 17.02 -9.01 3.05
CA ALA A 366 17.18 -10.39 2.60
C ALA A 366 18.59 -10.63 2.05
N ASP A 367 19.06 -9.74 1.18
CA ASP A 367 20.40 -9.77 0.60
C ASP A 367 21.49 -9.74 1.69
N LYS A 368 21.31 -8.92 2.73
CA LYS A 368 22.25 -8.83 3.87
C LYS A 368 22.28 -10.10 4.72
N LEU A 369 21.13 -10.72 4.94
CA LEU A 369 21.03 -11.97 5.71
C LEU A 369 21.37 -13.22 4.89
N GLY A 370 21.61 -13.07 3.58
CA GLY A 370 21.87 -14.20 2.68
C GLY A 370 20.66 -15.13 2.50
N LEU A 371 19.45 -14.60 2.69
CA LEU A 371 18.19 -15.35 2.62
C LEU A 371 17.38 -14.92 1.41
N SER A 372 16.55 -15.82 0.86
CA SER A 372 15.55 -15.37 -0.10
C SER A 372 14.48 -14.52 0.59
N ARG A 373 13.83 -13.62 -0.14
CA ARG A 373 12.68 -12.83 0.36
C ARG A 373 11.62 -13.72 1.01
N ALA A 374 11.33 -14.87 0.41
CA ALA A 374 10.35 -15.82 0.90
C ALA A 374 10.80 -16.49 2.21
N ASP A 375 12.07 -16.90 2.32
CA ASP A 375 12.62 -17.50 3.54
C ASP A 375 12.68 -16.49 4.69
N LEU A 376 13.06 -15.25 4.38
CA LEU A 376 13.13 -14.17 5.35
C LEU A 376 11.72 -13.85 5.90
N GLU A 377 10.68 -13.83 5.06
CA GLU A 377 9.31 -13.67 5.52
C GLU A 377 8.82 -14.84 6.41
N GLU A 378 9.24 -16.08 6.11
CA GLU A 378 8.99 -17.27 6.93
C GLU A 378 9.65 -17.18 8.32
N LEU A 379 10.87 -16.64 8.38
CA LEU A 379 11.65 -16.54 9.61
C LEU A 379 11.33 -15.27 10.42
N SER A 380 10.74 -14.25 9.80
CA SER A 380 10.50 -12.91 10.38
C SER A 380 9.46 -12.83 11.49
N LEU A 381 8.80 -13.94 11.81
CA LEU A 381 7.85 -13.99 12.91
C LEU A 381 8.62 -14.20 14.21
N SER A 382 9.00 -13.11 14.87
CA SER A 382 9.62 -13.18 16.20
C SER A 382 8.65 -13.80 17.22
N ASP A 383 9.22 -14.36 18.30
CA ASP A 383 8.44 -15.01 19.35
C ASP A 383 7.54 -13.98 20.04
N LEU A 384 6.27 -13.95 19.64
CA LEU A 384 5.24 -13.04 20.18
C LEU A 384 4.85 -13.41 21.63
N ALA A 385 5.69 -14.19 22.32
CA ALA A 385 5.46 -14.81 23.62
C ALA A 385 4.20 -15.70 23.63
N PHE A 386 3.98 -16.43 22.53
CA PHE A 386 2.94 -17.46 22.46
C PHE A 386 3.56 -18.81 22.81
N SER A 387 2.88 -19.54 23.69
CA SER A 387 3.19 -20.94 23.99
C SER A 387 1.93 -21.76 23.75
N GLU A 388 2.03 -22.81 22.93
CA GLU A 388 0.88 -23.65 22.53
C GLU A 388 -0.33 -22.85 22.01
N GLY A 389 -0.08 -21.78 21.25
CA GLY A 389 -1.13 -20.91 20.71
C GLY A 389 -1.81 -20.00 21.74
N LYS A 390 -1.24 -19.84 22.94
CA LYS A 390 -1.77 -18.97 24.00
C LYS A 390 -0.74 -17.95 24.47
N LYS A 391 -1.22 -16.77 24.86
CA LYS A 391 -0.45 -15.72 25.54
C LYS A 391 -1.28 -15.17 26.70
N VAL A 392 -0.70 -15.16 27.89
CA VAL A 392 -1.36 -14.69 29.13
C VAL A 392 -0.73 -13.41 29.61
N ILE A 393 -1.55 -12.42 29.92
CA ILE A 393 -1.15 -11.11 30.45
C ILE A 393 -1.92 -10.88 31.75
N THR A 394 -1.20 -10.51 32.81
CA THR A 394 -1.77 -10.37 34.15
C THR A 394 -1.90 -8.90 34.54
N PHE A 395 -3.09 -8.52 34.98
CA PHE A 395 -3.44 -7.22 35.57
C PHE A 395 -3.81 -7.45 37.04
N ASP A 396 -2.80 -7.42 37.91
CA ASP A 396 -2.93 -7.78 39.33
C ASP A 396 -3.47 -9.22 39.51
N THR A 397 -4.73 -9.41 39.94
CA THR A 397 -5.36 -10.74 40.07
C THR A 397 -6.11 -11.21 38.82
N ILE A 398 -6.29 -10.32 37.83
CA ILE A 398 -7.08 -10.57 36.62
C ILE A 398 -6.15 -11.01 35.48
N ARG A 399 -6.52 -12.07 34.77
CA ARG A 399 -5.75 -12.58 33.62
C ARG A 399 -6.49 -12.31 32.31
N ALA A 400 -5.76 -11.81 31.32
CA ALA A 400 -6.19 -11.73 29.93
C ALA A 400 -5.46 -12.82 29.14
N GLU A 401 -6.21 -13.75 28.53
CA GLU A 401 -5.68 -14.78 27.64
C GLU A 401 -5.99 -14.43 26.18
N LEU A 402 -4.94 -14.23 25.40
CA LEU A 402 -5.01 -14.27 23.94
C LEU A 402 -4.85 -15.71 23.49
N ARG A 403 -5.82 -16.24 22.74
CA ARG A 403 -5.79 -17.61 22.22
C ARG A 403 -5.97 -17.62 20.71
N ILE A 404 -5.12 -18.39 20.05
CA ILE A 404 -5.20 -18.63 18.60
C ILE A 404 -6.07 -19.85 18.37
N GLU A 405 -7.17 -19.64 17.68
CA GLU A 405 -8.07 -20.69 17.22
C GLU A 405 -7.95 -20.75 15.70
N SER A 406 -7.11 -21.67 15.21
CA SER A 406 -6.78 -21.79 13.78
C SER A 406 -6.21 -20.46 13.23
N SER A 407 -6.95 -19.74 12.39
CA SER A 407 -6.52 -18.43 11.84
C SER A 407 -7.07 -17.20 12.58
N THR A 408 -7.84 -17.42 13.66
CA THR A 408 -8.52 -16.37 14.43
C THR A 408 -7.91 -16.19 15.82
N LEU A 409 -8.02 -14.98 16.38
CA LEU A 409 -7.50 -14.64 17.70
C LEU A 409 -8.64 -14.21 18.64
N SER A 410 -8.85 -14.95 19.71
CA SER A 410 -9.81 -14.61 20.78
C SER A 410 -9.09 -13.96 21.96
N LEU A 411 -9.78 -13.06 22.67
CA LEU A 411 -9.33 -12.44 23.92
C LEU A 411 -10.33 -12.77 25.02
N ASN A 412 -9.89 -13.60 25.95
CA ASN A 412 -10.69 -14.08 27.07
C ASN A 412 -10.18 -13.45 28.37
N TRP A 413 -11.09 -13.12 29.29
CA TRP A 413 -10.75 -12.54 30.59
C TRP A 413 -11.07 -13.53 31.70
N PHE A 414 -10.21 -13.58 32.71
CA PHE A 414 -10.37 -14.44 33.87
C PHE A 414 -10.11 -13.65 35.15
N ASP A 415 -10.96 -13.84 36.16
CA ASP A 415 -10.80 -13.32 37.51
C ASP A 415 -10.65 -14.52 38.44
N GLY A 416 -9.42 -14.83 38.85
CA GLY A 416 -9.08 -16.17 39.34
C GLY A 416 -9.32 -17.24 38.27
N ASP A 417 -10.18 -18.21 38.56
CA ASP A 417 -10.61 -19.27 37.63
C ASP A 417 -11.94 -18.95 36.92
N GLU A 418 -12.61 -17.85 37.24
CA GLU A 418 -13.88 -17.47 36.63
C GLU A 418 -13.68 -16.73 35.29
N ALA A 419 -14.25 -17.25 34.21
CA ALA A 419 -14.25 -16.60 32.90
C ALA A 419 -15.23 -15.41 32.83
N ARG A 420 -14.79 -14.29 32.27
CA ARG A 420 -15.57 -13.06 32.05
C ARG A 420 -15.62 -12.74 30.54
N LYS A 421 -16.82 -12.45 30.04
CA LYS A 421 -17.03 -12.09 28.60
C LYS A 421 -16.64 -10.65 28.25
N ALA A 422 -16.53 -9.78 29.24
CA ALA A 422 -16.22 -8.36 29.04
C ALA A 422 -15.00 -7.96 29.84
N VAL A 423 -14.29 -6.94 29.37
CA VAL A 423 -13.16 -6.35 30.09
C VAL A 423 -13.62 -5.89 31.48
N PRO A 424 -13.01 -6.40 32.57
CA PRO A 424 -13.36 -6.01 33.94
C PRO A 424 -13.22 -4.52 34.20
N THR A 425 -14.05 -3.98 35.09
CA THR A 425 -14.12 -2.53 35.38
C THR A 425 -12.84 -2.02 36.04
N SER A 426 -12.20 -2.80 36.91
CA SER A 426 -10.91 -2.48 37.53
C SER A 426 -9.82 -2.24 36.49
N VAL A 427 -9.72 -3.12 35.48
CA VAL A 427 -8.75 -2.97 34.38
C VAL A 427 -8.99 -1.69 33.57
N LYS A 428 -10.26 -1.32 33.32
CA LYS A 428 -10.58 -0.08 32.60
C LYS A 428 -10.21 1.19 33.39
N ARG A 429 -10.30 1.14 34.71
CA ARG A 429 -10.05 2.29 35.60
C ARG A 429 -8.56 2.45 35.89
N ASP A 430 -7.90 1.35 36.22
CA ASP A 430 -6.56 1.36 36.82
C ASP A 430 -5.45 1.06 35.80
N PHE A 431 -5.79 0.45 34.66
CA PHE A 431 -4.83 -0.01 33.62
C PHE A 431 -5.26 0.39 32.20
N ALA A 432 -5.75 1.62 32.03
CA ALA A 432 -6.36 2.08 30.79
C ALA A 432 -5.39 2.11 29.59
N GLU A 433 -4.13 2.51 29.81
CA GLU A 433 -3.12 2.58 28.74
C GLU A 433 -2.58 1.18 28.38
N GLU A 434 -2.40 0.30 29.36
CA GLU A 434 -2.02 -1.10 29.15
C GLU A 434 -3.13 -1.86 28.41
N LEU A 435 -4.41 -1.63 28.76
CA LEU A 435 -5.55 -2.18 28.04
C LEU A 435 -5.58 -1.71 26.57
N LYS A 436 -5.23 -0.45 26.32
CA LYS A 436 -5.17 0.12 24.97
C LYS A 436 -4.00 -0.48 24.17
N ALA A 437 -2.86 -0.70 24.80
CA ALA A 437 -1.72 -1.40 24.21
C ALA A 437 -2.08 -2.86 23.86
N LEU A 438 -2.71 -3.60 24.79
CA LEU A 438 -3.17 -4.98 24.57
C LEU A 438 -4.17 -5.06 23.41
N LYS A 439 -5.16 -4.17 23.34
CA LYS A 439 -6.12 -4.14 22.22
C LYS A 439 -5.46 -3.82 20.88
N LYS A 440 -4.44 -2.95 20.87
CA LYS A 440 -3.65 -2.66 19.66
C LYS A 440 -2.87 -3.91 19.23
N GLU A 441 -2.21 -4.57 20.18
CA GLU A 441 -1.46 -5.80 19.94
C GLU A 441 -2.37 -6.92 19.41
N GLN A 442 -3.53 -7.15 20.03
CA GLN A 442 -4.54 -8.11 19.56
C GLN A 442 -4.91 -7.86 18.09
N LYS A 443 -5.18 -6.59 17.74
CA LYS A 443 -5.55 -6.20 16.37
C LYS A 443 -4.42 -6.45 15.37
N ASP A 444 -3.18 -6.19 15.76
CA ASP A 444 -2.04 -6.36 14.87
C ASP A 444 -1.66 -7.84 14.69
N ILE A 445 -1.75 -8.65 15.74
CA ILE A 445 -1.62 -10.11 15.65
C ILE A 445 -2.73 -10.71 14.78
N ALA A 446 -3.98 -10.27 14.93
CA ALA A 446 -5.09 -10.76 14.10
C ALA A 446 -4.88 -10.48 12.60
N LYS A 447 -4.34 -9.30 12.25
CA LYS A 447 -3.97 -8.99 10.85
C LYS A 447 -2.81 -9.88 10.37
N LEU A 448 -1.83 -10.13 11.23
CA LEU A 448 -0.69 -10.98 10.90
C LEU A 448 -1.14 -12.42 10.63
N LEU A 449 -1.98 -12.99 11.51
CA LEU A 449 -2.57 -14.31 11.33
C LEU A 449 -3.36 -14.42 10.02
N SER A 450 -4.20 -13.43 9.70
CA SER A 450 -4.91 -13.37 8.43
C SER A 450 -3.94 -13.36 7.23
N ALA A 451 -2.89 -12.57 7.28
CA ALA A 451 -1.90 -12.52 6.19
C ALA A 451 -1.12 -13.83 6.05
N GLN A 452 -0.80 -14.51 7.16
CA GLN A 452 -0.13 -15.81 7.16
C GLN A 452 -1.05 -16.93 6.66
N LYS A 453 -2.33 -16.91 7.02
CA LYS A 453 -3.36 -17.78 6.43
C LYS A 453 -3.40 -17.62 4.91
N ASP A 454 -3.50 -16.39 4.41
CA ASP A 454 -3.55 -16.10 2.97
C ASP A 454 -2.27 -16.57 2.26
N ARG A 455 -1.11 -16.49 2.93
CA ARG A 455 0.16 -17.03 2.44
C ARG A 455 0.14 -18.55 2.36
N LEU A 456 -0.27 -19.23 3.43
CA LEU A 456 -0.36 -20.70 3.49
C LEU A 456 -1.30 -21.22 2.40
N GLU A 457 -2.44 -20.57 2.18
CA GLU A 457 -3.42 -20.95 1.15
C GLU A 457 -2.82 -20.91 -0.28
N ARG A 458 -1.85 -20.02 -0.52
CA ARG A 458 -1.19 -19.81 -1.81
C ARG A 458 0.07 -20.64 -2.02
N LEU A 459 0.57 -21.35 -1.01
CA LEU A 459 1.77 -22.17 -1.14
C LEU A 459 1.76 -23.15 -2.33
N PRO A 460 0.62 -23.77 -2.71
CA PRO A 460 0.55 -24.63 -3.90
C PRO A 460 0.97 -23.94 -5.21
N LEU A 461 0.79 -22.62 -5.32
CA LEU A 461 1.23 -21.84 -6.48
C LEU A 461 2.72 -21.51 -6.45
N MET A 462 3.40 -21.63 -5.32
CA MET A 462 4.79 -21.15 -5.15
C MET A 462 5.85 -22.21 -5.49
N GLN A 463 5.45 -23.44 -5.84
CA GLN A 463 6.37 -24.57 -6.11
C GLN A 463 7.41 -24.79 -5.00
N ARG A 464 7.03 -24.56 -3.74
CA ARG A 464 7.93 -24.69 -2.59
C ARG A 464 8.05 -26.14 -2.14
N ALA A 465 9.28 -26.51 -1.78
CA ALA A 465 9.62 -27.76 -1.15
C ALA A 465 10.64 -27.47 -0.03
N TRP A 466 10.52 -28.19 1.08
CA TRP A 466 11.43 -28.06 2.23
C TRP A 466 11.94 -29.43 2.64
N SER A 467 13.09 -29.49 3.29
CA SER A 467 13.41 -30.69 4.08
C SER A 467 12.48 -30.75 5.30
N TYR A 468 12.23 -31.96 5.79
CA TYR A 468 11.37 -32.21 6.94
C TYR A 468 11.83 -31.41 8.16
N LYS A 469 13.15 -31.36 8.38
CA LYS A 469 13.74 -30.54 9.45
C LYS A 469 13.35 -29.06 9.32
N THR A 470 13.55 -28.46 8.15
CA THR A 470 13.25 -27.04 7.93
C THR A 470 11.75 -26.75 8.00
N TRP A 471 10.91 -27.64 7.45
CA TRP A 471 9.46 -27.51 7.53
C TRP A 471 8.98 -27.53 8.99
N ARG A 472 9.53 -28.44 9.81
CA ARG A 472 9.23 -28.49 11.23
C ARG A 472 9.59 -27.20 11.95
N GLU A 473 10.82 -26.75 11.81
CA GLU A 473 11.33 -25.54 12.47
C GLU A 473 10.53 -24.28 12.08
N ARG A 474 10.17 -24.13 10.80
CA ARG A 474 9.53 -22.90 10.28
C ARG A 474 8.01 -22.90 10.37
N TYR A 475 7.37 -24.06 10.30
CA TYR A 475 5.92 -24.17 10.24
C TYR A 475 5.34 -24.93 11.42
N LEU A 476 5.68 -26.22 11.58
CA LEU A 476 4.98 -27.10 12.52
C LEU A 476 5.25 -26.72 13.97
N ASP A 477 6.52 -26.53 14.33
CA ASP A 477 6.98 -26.28 15.70
C ASP A 477 6.97 -24.77 16.03
N HIS A 478 6.59 -23.92 15.08
CA HIS A 478 6.52 -22.47 15.25
C HIS A 478 5.30 -22.06 16.11
N SER A 479 5.49 -21.19 17.11
CA SER A 479 4.46 -20.80 18.09
C SER A 479 3.16 -20.25 17.48
N LEU A 480 3.28 -19.42 16.44
CA LEU A 480 2.16 -18.88 15.66
C LEU A 480 1.72 -19.79 14.49
N LEU A 481 2.62 -20.14 13.58
CA LEU A 481 2.27 -20.86 12.35
C LEU A 481 1.86 -22.31 12.60
N GLY A 482 2.37 -22.94 13.66
CA GLY A 482 2.07 -24.34 14.00
C GLY A 482 0.58 -24.59 14.26
N THR A 483 -0.15 -23.58 14.77
CA THR A 483 -1.60 -23.67 15.02
C THR A 483 -2.42 -23.81 13.73
N MET A 484 -1.89 -23.34 12.60
CA MET A 484 -2.48 -23.45 11.28
C MET A 484 -1.84 -24.61 10.49
N ALA A 485 -0.52 -24.67 10.43
CA ALA A 485 0.23 -25.65 9.66
C ALA A 485 -0.01 -27.10 10.13
N GLY A 486 -0.18 -27.31 11.44
CA GLY A 486 -0.55 -28.61 12.01
C GLY A 486 -1.98 -29.05 11.68
N LYS A 487 -2.81 -28.18 11.08
CA LYS A 487 -4.17 -28.49 10.60
C LYS A 487 -4.25 -28.62 9.08
N LEU A 488 -3.11 -28.69 8.41
CA LEU A 488 -3.01 -28.86 6.96
C LEU A 488 -2.49 -30.25 6.63
N ILE A 489 -2.87 -30.72 5.45
CA ILE A 489 -2.35 -31.93 4.82
C ILE A 489 -1.09 -31.55 4.05
N TRP A 490 -0.06 -32.39 4.12
CA TRP A 490 1.23 -32.19 3.46
C TRP A 490 1.62 -33.45 2.69
N GLN A 491 2.34 -33.30 1.59
CA GLN A 491 2.94 -34.41 0.87
C GLN A 491 4.39 -34.59 1.34
N PHE A 492 4.79 -35.83 1.59
CA PHE A 492 6.13 -36.22 1.99
C PHE A 492 6.74 -37.13 0.91
N GLU A 493 8.00 -36.88 0.55
CA GLU A 493 8.76 -37.67 -0.42
C GLU A 493 10.15 -37.99 0.12
N ASP A 494 10.51 -39.27 0.19
CA ASP A 494 11.88 -39.71 0.49
C ASP A 494 12.22 -41.02 -0.21
N ALA A 495 13.42 -41.09 -0.81
CA ALA A 495 13.91 -42.27 -1.53
C ALA A 495 12.88 -42.92 -2.49
N GLY A 496 12.08 -42.10 -3.19
CA GLY A 496 11.03 -42.54 -4.12
C GLY A 496 9.72 -42.99 -3.47
N ARG A 497 9.61 -42.99 -2.14
CA ARG A 497 8.34 -43.15 -1.42
C ARG A 497 7.64 -41.80 -1.37
N ILE A 498 6.36 -41.78 -1.73
CA ILE A 498 5.50 -40.59 -1.64
C ILE A 498 4.29 -40.97 -0.80
N ALA A 499 3.97 -40.15 0.19
CA ALA A 499 2.70 -40.26 0.92
C ALA A 499 2.21 -38.89 1.38
N ASP A 500 0.91 -38.78 1.55
CA ASP A 500 0.30 -37.63 2.20
C ASP A 500 0.25 -37.86 3.70
N GLY A 501 0.40 -36.79 4.48
CA GLY A 501 0.40 -36.86 5.92
C GLY A 501 -0.20 -35.65 6.59
N PHE A 502 -0.72 -35.88 7.80
CA PHE A 502 -1.31 -34.89 8.68
C PHE A 502 -0.72 -35.01 10.08
N TYR A 503 -0.47 -33.88 10.75
CA TYR A 503 0.05 -33.90 12.12
C TYR A 503 -1.06 -34.18 13.14
N TRP A 504 -1.00 -35.35 13.76
CA TRP A 504 -1.99 -35.79 14.74
C TRP A 504 -1.30 -36.46 15.93
N GLN A 505 -1.64 -36.01 17.15
CA GLN A 505 -1.15 -36.61 18.41
C GLN A 505 0.39 -36.78 18.47
N GLY A 506 1.14 -35.79 17.98
CA GLY A 506 2.61 -35.82 18.02
C GLY A 506 3.27 -36.58 16.88
N GLN A 507 2.49 -37.12 15.93
CA GLN A 507 2.98 -37.93 14.81
C GLN A 507 2.45 -37.42 13.48
N ILE A 508 3.08 -37.83 12.38
CA ILE A 508 2.54 -37.66 11.03
C ILE A 508 1.85 -38.95 10.63
N VAL A 509 0.57 -38.86 10.27
CA VAL A 509 -0.27 -40.00 9.89
C VAL A 509 -0.91 -39.80 8.51
N ASP A 510 -1.19 -40.89 7.79
CA ASP A 510 -1.97 -40.89 6.55
C ASP A 510 -3.49 -40.74 6.81
N ALA A 511 -4.31 -40.80 5.75
CA ALA A 511 -5.76 -40.64 5.83
C ALA A 511 -6.44 -41.78 6.62
N GLU A 512 -5.82 -42.96 6.68
CA GLU A 512 -6.23 -44.11 7.49
C GLU A 512 -5.74 -44.03 8.95
N ALA A 513 -5.07 -42.93 9.32
CA ALA A 513 -4.45 -42.69 10.62
C ALA A 513 -3.29 -43.63 10.96
N LYS A 514 -2.62 -44.20 9.95
CA LYS A 514 -1.39 -44.98 10.12
C LYS A 514 -0.18 -44.05 10.09
N GLN A 515 0.76 -44.28 11.01
CA GLN A 515 1.98 -43.49 11.13
C GLN A 515 2.88 -43.63 9.88
N LEU A 516 3.40 -42.50 9.39
CA LEU A 516 4.51 -42.47 8.44
C LEU A 516 5.83 -42.61 9.22
N ASP A 517 6.33 -43.84 9.35
CA ASP A 517 7.50 -44.22 10.16
C ASP A 517 8.85 -44.09 9.42
N TRP A 518 8.82 -43.72 8.15
CA TRP A 518 9.99 -43.62 7.28
C TRP A 518 10.52 -42.20 7.09
N LEU A 519 9.91 -41.20 7.72
CA LEU A 519 10.30 -39.79 7.56
C LEU A 519 11.66 -39.53 8.22
N GLY A 520 12.62 -39.03 7.44
CA GLY A 520 13.94 -38.58 7.88
C GLY A 520 14.12 -37.07 7.80
N PRO A 521 15.22 -36.50 8.35
CA PRO A 521 15.47 -35.05 8.33
C PRO A 521 15.48 -34.42 6.94
N GLU A 522 15.91 -35.19 5.93
CA GLU A 522 16.03 -34.78 4.52
C GLU A 522 14.79 -35.10 3.68
N THR A 523 13.76 -35.75 4.25
CA THR A 523 12.50 -36.02 3.55
C THR A 523 11.92 -34.71 3.02
N ILE A 524 11.52 -34.69 1.76
CA ILE A 524 11.00 -33.49 1.11
C ILE A 524 9.52 -33.33 1.50
N VAL A 525 9.14 -32.14 1.95
CA VAL A 525 7.77 -31.77 2.30
C VAL A 525 7.23 -30.76 1.30
N ARG A 526 6.02 -30.99 0.78
CA ARG A 526 5.32 -30.09 -0.15
C ARG A 526 3.87 -29.82 0.30
N PRO A 527 3.28 -28.68 -0.07
CA PRO A 527 1.86 -28.43 0.19
C PRO A 527 0.99 -29.43 -0.59
N TRP A 528 0.05 -30.08 0.10
CA TRP A 528 -0.94 -30.94 -0.54
C TRP A 528 -2.03 -30.11 -1.25
N HIS A 529 -2.48 -30.54 -2.42
CA HIS A 529 -3.53 -29.88 -3.20
C HIS A 529 -4.41 -30.90 -3.94
N PRO A 530 -5.76 -30.80 -3.86
CA PRO A 530 -6.66 -31.84 -4.38
C PRO A 530 -6.64 -32.02 -5.90
N VAL A 531 -6.12 -31.05 -6.67
CA VAL A 531 -6.00 -31.16 -8.15
C VAL A 531 -5.11 -32.31 -8.62
N TYR A 532 -4.24 -32.83 -7.74
CA TYR A 532 -3.30 -33.91 -8.06
C TYR A 532 -3.79 -35.29 -7.64
N TYR A 533 -4.95 -35.38 -7.01
CA TYR A 533 -5.46 -36.60 -6.40
C TYR A 533 -6.84 -36.93 -6.97
N ASP A 534 -7.19 -38.21 -6.92
CA ASP A 534 -8.52 -38.62 -7.32
C ASP A 534 -9.58 -38.27 -6.27
N ALA A 535 -10.85 -38.43 -6.65
CA ALA A 535 -11.96 -38.11 -5.75
C ALA A 535 -11.96 -38.99 -4.48
N SER A 536 -11.50 -40.23 -4.54
CA SER A 536 -11.52 -41.17 -3.42
C SER A 536 -10.46 -40.81 -2.36
N GLU A 537 -9.27 -40.41 -2.78
CA GLU A 537 -8.19 -39.94 -1.91
C GLU A 537 -8.59 -38.63 -1.20
N VAL A 538 -9.19 -37.69 -1.96
CA VAL A 538 -9.70 -36.44 -1.39
C VAL A 538 -10.83 -36.70 -0.39
N LEU A 539 -11.71 -37.66 -0.68
CA LEU A 539 -12.78 -38.05 0.24
C LEU A 539 -12.24 -38.68 1.52
N ALA A 540 -11.23 -39.54 1.45
CA ALA A 540 -10.59 -40.15 2.63
C ALA A 540 -10.05 -39.07 3.58
N TRP A 541 -9.37 -38.05 3.05
CA TRP A 541 -8.91 -36.90 3.85
C TRP A 541 -10.07 -36.08 4.44
N ARG A 542 -11.14 -35.84 3.68
CA ARG A 542 -12.33 -35.15 4.21
C ARG A 542 -12.95 -35.93 5.38
N GLU A 543 -13.09 -37.24 5.25
CA GLU A 543 -13.60 -38.11 6.32
C GLU A 543 -12.69 -38.14 7.55
N PHE A 544 -11.37 -38.19 7.35
CA PHE A 544 -10.39 -38.09 8.42
C PHE A 544 -10.57 -36.81 9.24
N LEU A 545 -10.71 -35.65 8.58
CA LEU A 545 -10.89 -34.35 9.20
C LEU A 545 -12.27 -34.22 9.88
N GLU A 546 -13.34 -34.61 9.18
CA GLU A 546 -14.72 -34.51 9.66
C GLU A 546 -14.97 -35.40 10.89
N SER A 547 -14.46 -36.64 10.90
CA SER A 547 -14.63 -37.59 12.02
C SER A 547 -13.92 -37.16 13.30
N ARG A 548 -12.94 -36.26 13.20
CA ARG A 548 -12.13 -35.74 14.32
C ARG A 548 -12.45 -34.29 14.67
N GLU A 549 -13.48 -33.72 14.05
CA GLU A 549 -13.89 -32.32 14.22
C GLU A 549 -12.72 -31.33 13.98
N ILE A 550 -11.85 -31.63 13.03
CA ILE A 550 -10.70 -30.78 12.69
C ILE A 550 -11.17 -29.67 11.74
N VAL A 551 -10.92 -28.42 12.15
CA VAL A 551 -11.23 -27.22 11.34
C VAL A 551 -9.97 -26.72 10.65
N GLN A 552 -9.91 -26.82 9.33
CA GLN A 552 -8.81 -26.26 8.53
C GLN A 552 -8.87 -24.71 8.48
N PRO A 553 -7.73 -24.01 8.49
CA PRO A 553 -7.70 -22.54 8.45
C PRO A 553 -8.27 -21.96 7.14
N PHE A 554 -8.31 -22.76 6.07
CA PHE A 554 -8.95 -22.46 4.79
C PHE A 554 -9.39 -23.78 4.14
N LYS A 555 -10.17 -23.71 3.05
CA LYS A 555 -10.54 -24.89 2.25
C LYS A 555 -9.29 -25.50 1.59
N GLN A 556 -8.73 -26.57 2.17
CA GLN A 556 -7.69 -27.37 1.54
C GLN A 556 -8.28 -28.69 1.00
N ALA A 557 -8.83 -29.56 1.85
CA ALA A 557 -9.49 -30.80 1.42
C ALA A 557 -10.83 -30.55 0.70
N HIS A 558 -11.54 -29.49 1.11
CA HIS A 558 -12.78 -29.03 0.48
C HIS A 558 -12.56 -27.93 -0.58
N ARG A 559 -11.33 -27.81 -1.10
CA ARG A 559 -10.99 -26.80 -2.11
C ARG A 559 -11.68 -27.15 -3.43
N GLU A 560 -12.25 -26.13 -4.06
CA GLU A 560 -12.83 -26.24 -5.39
C GLU A 560 -11.74 -26.53 -6.43
N VAL A 561 -11.94 -27.56 -7.25
CA VAL A 561 -11.04 -27.92 -8.36
C VAL A 561 -11.71 -27.54 -9.67
N TYR A 562 -11.00 -26.78 -10.51
CA TYR A 562 -11.47 -26.41 -11.85
C TYR A 562 -10.57 -27.08 -12.88
N LEU A 563 -11.16 -28.03 -13.62
CA LEU A 563 -10.54 -28.65 -14.78
C LEU A 563 -10.97 -27.94 -16.06
N LEU A 564 -10.22 -28.14 -17.14
CA LEU A 564 -10.61 -27.70 -18.47
C LEU A 564 -11.90 -28.40 -18.89
N THR A 565 -12.80 -27.62 -19.49
CA THR A 565 -14.05 -28.10 -20.07
C THR A 565 -13.93 -28.15 -21.59
N THR A 566 -14.81 -28.91 -22.25
CA THR A 566 -14.88 -28.94 -23.72
C THR A 566 -15.06 -27.55 -24.34
N ALA A 567 -15.74 -26.62 -23.65
CA ALA A 567 -15.86 -25.25 -24.12
C ALA A 567 -14.50 -24.53 -24.18
N GLU A 568 -13.64 -24.77 -23.20
CA GLU A 568 -12.28 -24.19 -23.15
C GLU A 568 -11.29 -24.90 -24.08
N GLU A 569 -11.50 -26.19 -24.36
CA GLU A 569 -10.78 -26.91 -25.41
C GLU A 569 -11.09 -26.31 -26.80
N VAL A 570 -12.32 -25.87 -27.03
CA VAL A 570 -12.73 -25.22 -28.29
C VAL A 570 -12.19 -23.80 -28.40
N THR A 571 -12.24 -23.00 -27.32
CA THR A 571 -11.74 -21.63 -27.35
C THR A 571 -10.21 -21.55 -27.31
N ASP A 572 -9.54 -22.60 -26.84
CA ASP A 572 -8.08 -22.87 -26.76
C ASP A 572 -7.26 -21.84 -25.99
N ILE A 573 -7.45 -20.54 -26.21
CA ILE A 573 -6.60 -19.46 -25.69
C ILE A 573 -7.31 -18.52 -24.70
N TYR A 574 -8.60 -18.72 -24.44
CA TYR A 574 -9.35 -17.95 -23.44
C TYR A 574 -10.51 -18.75 -22.82
N SER A 575 -10.91 -18.41 -21.60
CA SER A 575 -12.11 -18.97 -20.95
C SER A 575 -13.20 -17.91 -20.80
N ASN A 576 -14.43 -18.23 -21.22
CA ASN A 576 -15.64 -17.41 -21.04
C ASN A 576 -16.45 -17.80 -19.80
N ARG A 577 -15.95 -18.69 -18.95
CA ARG A 577 -16.72 -19.29 -17.84
C ARG A 577 -17.30 -18.25 -16.87
N PHE A 578 -16.68 -17.08 -16.78
CA PHE A 578 -17.07 -15.98 -15.89
C PHE A 578 -17.28 -14.66 -16.66
N ALA A 579 -17.55 -14.75 -17.97
CA ALA A 579 -17.89 -13.60 -18.79
C ALA A 579 -19.35 -13.15 -18.56
N ALA A 580 -19.65 -11.90 -18.92
CA ALA A 580 -20.98 -11.31 -18.88
C ALA A 580 -21.62 -11.20 -17.47
N HIS A 581 -20.81 -11.08 -16.41
CA HIS A 581 -21.30 -10.72 -15.08
C HIS A 581 -21.18 -9.23 -14.80
N ILE A 582 -22.11 -8.71 -14.00
CA ILE A 582 -22.05 -7.35 -13.46
C ILE A 582 -21.53 -7.44 -12.02
N VAL A 583 -20.42 -6.75 -11.74
CA VAL A 583 -19.77 -6.74 -10.42
C VAL A 583 -19.60 -5.33 -9.86
N LYS A 584 -19.72 -5.18 -8.54
CA LYS A 584 -19.44 -3.92 -7.82
C LYS A 584 -17.95 -3.62 -7.88
N GLN A 585 -17.58 -2.51 -8.53
CA GLN A 585 -16.17 -2.18 -8.81
C GLN A 585 -15.29 -2.15 -7.55
N HIS A 586 -15.70 -1.42 -6.51
CA HIS A 586 -14.87 -1.27 -5.31
C HIS A 586 -14.67 -2.60 -4.56
N GLN A 587 -15.69 -3.46 -4.57
CA GLN A 587 -15.62 -4.77 -3.95
C GLN A 587 -14.72 -5.71 -4.76
N PHE A 588 -14.88 -5.73 -6.08
CA PHE A 588 -13.99 -6.45 -7.00
C PHE A 588 -12.52 -6.03 -6.81
N ASN A 589 -12.24 -4.73 -6.77
CA ASN A 589 -10.88 -4.21 -6.60
C ASN A 589 -10.28 -4.60 -5.23
N ALA A 590 -11.09 -4.62 -4.17
CA ALA A 590 -10.64 -5.07 -2.85
C ALA A 590 -10.32 -6.58 -2.83
N LEU A 591 -11.13 -7.41 -3.49
CA LEU A 591 -10.88 -8.85 -3.62
C LEU A 591 -9.62 -9.12 -4.46
N CYS A 592 -9.43 -8.40 -5.56
CA CYS A 592 -8.20 -8.48 -6.36
C CYS A 592 -6.96 -8.25 -5.47
N GLY A 593 -6.95 -7.14 -4.71
CA GLY A 593 -5.85 -6.85 -3.80
C GLY A 593 -5.63 -7.92 -2.73
N ALA A 594 -6.72 -8.48 -2.16
CA ALA A 594 -6.65 -9.56 -1.18
C ALA A 594 -6.13 -10.87 -1.76
N ARG A 595 -6.36 -11.14 -3.06
CA ARG A 595 -5.88 -12.33 -3.78
C ARG A 595 -4.57 -12.11 -4.56
N GLY A 596 -3.97 -10.92 -4.43
CA GLY A 596 -2.67 -10.59 -5.07
C GLY A 596 -2.77 -10.20 -6.53
N TRP A 597 -3.98 -10.02 -7.05
CA TRP A 597 -4.22 -9.47 -8.37
C TRP A 597 -3.99 -7.96 -8.36
N LYS A 598 -3.30 -7.47 -9.38
CA LYS A 598 -3.15 -6.04 -9.66
C LYS A 598 -4.38 -5.58 -10.43
N ASN A 599 -5.09 -4.59 -9.90
CA ASN A 599 -6.21 -3.95 -10.59
C ASN A 599 -6.23 -2.44 -10.27
N GLN A 600 -6.85 -1.66 -11.15
CA GLN A 600 -7.09 -0.24 -10.98
C GLN A 600 -8.59 0.05 -11.07
N LEU A 601 -9.04 1.10 -10.39
CA LEU A 601 -10.41 1.55 -10.55
C LEU A 601 -10.56 2.19 -11.95
N ARG A 602 -11.51 1.70 -12.73
CA ARG A 602 -11.96 2.28 -13.99
C ARG A 602 -12.68 3.60 -13.69
N LEU A 603 -12.24 4.65 -14.35
CA LEU A 603 -12.85 5.97 -14.32
C LEU A 603 -13.45 6.30 -15.68
N MET A 604 -14.51 7.12 -15.70
CA MET A 604 -15.09 7.67 -16.92
C MET A 604 -14.31 8.93 -17.34
N VAL A 605 -13.15 8.71 -17.96
CA VAL A 605 -12.19 9.73 -18.41
C VAL A 605 -11.58 9.29 -19.73
N ASP A 606 -10.81 10.15 -20.40
CA ASP A 606 -10.00 9.78 -21.58
C ASP A 606 -8.65 9.19 -21.12
N ASP A 607 -8.65 7.91 -20.74
CA ASP A 607 -7.48 7.16 -20.25
C ASP A 607 -7.56 5.67 -20.67
N SER A 608 -6.53 4.89 -20.37
CA SER A 608 -6.47 3.46 -20.66
C SER A 608 -6.04 2.66 -19.44
N TYR A 609 -6.62 1.46 -19.28
CA TYR A 609 -6.39 0.60 -18.13
C TYR A 609 -5.93 -0.79 -18.54
N ASN A 610 -4.97 -1.33 -17.80
CA ASN A 610 -4.59 -2.74 -17.89
C ASN A 610 -5.69 -3.63 -17.27
N PRO A 611 -5.83 -4.88 -17.74
CA PRO A 611 -6.77 -5.83 -17.13
C PRO A 611 -6.40 -6.16 -15.69
N ALA A 612 -7.35 -6.71 -14.94
CA ALA A 612 -7.01 -7.28 -13.65
C ALA A 612 -6.02 -8.44 -13.88
N THR A 613 -4.88 -8.40 -13.21
CA THR A 613 -3.73 -9.25 -13.57
C THR A 613 -3.17 -9.98 -12.36
N LEU A 614 -2.93 -11.28 -12.49
CA LEU A 614 -2.13 -12.07 -11.55
C LEU A 614 -0.82 -12.49 -12.20
N GLU A 615 0.31 -12.04 -11.66
CA GLU A 615 1.64 -12.48 -12.08
C GLU A 615 2.04 -13.71 -11.27
N LEU A 616 2.57 -14.72 -11.96
CA LEU A 616 3.02 -15.99 -11.42
C LEU A 616 4.46 -16.27 -11.87
N PRO A 617 5.47 -15.56 -11.31
CA PRO A 617 6.84 -15.59 -11.81
C PRO A 617 7.49 -16.98 -11.80
N GLN A 618 7.20 -17.78 -10.78
CA GLN A 618 7.70 -19.15 -10.64
C GLN A 618 7.21 -20.10 -11.76
N TRP A 619 6.13 -19.73 -12.45
CA TRP A 619 5.62 -20.45 -13.62
C TRP A 619 5.95 -19.75 -14.94
N ASN A 620 6.59 -18.57 -14.91
CA ASN A 620 6.73 -17.66 -16.04
C ASN A 620 5.38 -17.28 -16.71
N LEU A 621 4.33 -17.15 -15.90
CA LEU A 621 2.96 -16.89 -16.38
C LEU A 621 2.38 -15.58 -15.86
N ARG A 622 1.46 -15.01 -16.63
CA ARG A 622 0.56 -13.93 -16.24
C ARG A 622 -0.87 -14.32 -16.62
N ALA A 623 -1.78 -14.34 -15.64
CA ALA A 623 -3.20 -14.46 -15.89
C ALA A 623 -3.83 -13.07 -15.96
N GLU A 624 -4.74 -12.86 -16.90
CA GLU A 624 -5.53 -11.64 -17.06
C GLU A 624 -7.02 -11.97 -16.97
N PHE A 625 -7.75 -11.17 -16.20
CA PHE A 625 -9.20 -11.17 -16.16
C PHE A 625 -9.72 -9.82 -16.65
N TRP A 626 -10.45 -9.87 -17.76
CA TRP A 626 -10.88 -8.69 -18.47
C TRP A 626 -12.16 -8.12 -17.85
N VAL A 627 -12.13 -6.82 -17.54
CA VAL A 627 -13.24 -6.08 -16.94
C VAL A 627 -13.33 -4.68 -17.53
N GLU A 628 -14.55 -4.18 -17.74
CA GLU A 628 -14.81 -2.85 -18.31
C GLU A 628 -15.79 -2.05 -17.44
N GLY A 629 -15.72 -0.72 -17.52
CA GLY A 629 -16.71 0.15 -16.88
C GLY A 629 -18.10 -0.09 -17.46
N LEU A 630 -19.10 -0.27 -16.60
CA LEU A 630 -20.48 -0.46 -17.05
C LEU A 630 -21.24 0.87 -16.99
N GLY A 631 -21.81 1.28 -18.13
CA GLY A 631 -22.61 2.50 -18.27
C GLY A 631 -21.88 3.63 -19.00
N THR A 632 -22.60 4.71 -19.27
CA THR A 632 -22.10 5.86 -20.07
C THR A 632 -22.47 7.22 -19.47
N VAL A 633 -23.23 7.26 -18.37
CA VAL A 633 -23.75 8.50 -17.78
C VAL A 633 -22.95 8.88 -16.52
N TYR A 634 -22.26 10.02 -16.57
CA TYR A 634 -21.51 10.55 -15.42
C TYR A 634 -22.44 10.96 -14.28
N GLY A 635 -22.08 10.62 -13.03
CA GLY A 635 -22.88 10.89 -11.83
C GLY A 635 -24.01 9.88 -11.55
N GLU A 636 -24.44 9.11 -12.56
CA GLU A 636 -25.40 8.01 -12.40
C GLU A 636 -24.67 6.67 -12.35
N ASP A 637 -23.86 6.37 -13.39
CA ASP A 637 -23.07 5.13 -13.48
C ASP A 637 -21.71 5.27 -12.77
N THR A 638 -21.40 6.49 -12.28
CA THR A 638 -20.16 6.82 -11.57
C THR A 638 -20.42 7.55 -10.25
N ASN A 639 -19.46 7.45 -9.32
CA ASN A 639 -19.46 8.29 -8.14
C ASN A 639 -19.02 9.74 -8.47
N GLN A 640 -19.03 10.64 -7.47
CA GLN A 640 -18.65 12.06 -7.64
C GLN A 640 -17.23 12.29 -8.18
N THR A 641 -16.35 11.28 -8.07
CA THR A 641 -14.96 11.33 -8.56
C THR A 641 -14.79 10.69 -9.95
N GLY A 642 -15.89 10.29 -10.61
CA GLY A 642 -15.88 9.70 -11.94
C GLY A 642 -15.52 8.21 -11.96
N THR A 643 -15.46 7.53 -10.80
CA THR A 643 -15.24 6.08 -10.73
C THR A 643 -16.52 5.33 -11.02
N TYR A 644 -16.50 4.35 -11.94
CA TYR A 644 -17.67 3.51 -12.20
C TYR A 644 -18.18 2.81 -10.94
N LEU A 645 -19.49 2.69 -10.78
CA LEU A 645 -20.08 1.94 -9.68
C LEU A 645 -19.97 0.43 -9.92
N TYR A 646 -20.13 0.01 -11.18
CA TYR A 646 -20.17 -1.38 -11.61
C TYR A 646 -19.23 -1.63 -12.80
N LEU A 647 -18.81 -2.89 -12.95
CA LEU A 647 -18.03 -3.38 -14.08
C LEU A 647 -18.77 -4.53 -14.76
N SER A 648 -18.63 -4.65 -16.08
CA SER A 648 -18.89 -5.88 -16.81
C SER A 648 -17.63 -6.76 -16.81
N THR A 649 -17.80 -8.07 -16.68
CA THR A 649 -16.71 -9.04 -16.80
C THR A 649 -16.70 -9.71 -18.16
N ASP A 650 -15.53 -10.15 -18.59
CA ASP A 650 -15.33 -10.83 -19.86
C ASP A 650 -14.39 -12.03 -19.68
N GLN A 651 -13.41 -12.22 -20.57
CA GLN A 651 -12.62 -13.45 -20.66
C GLN A 651 -11.48 -13.52 -19.65
N ILE A 652 -11.02 -14.76 -19.40
CA ILE A 652 -9.75 -15.05 -18.73
C ILE A 652 -8.74 -15.54 -19.76
N ARG A 653 -7.53 -15.01 -19.73
CA ARG A 653 -6.42 -15.37 -20.63
C ARG A 653 -5.10 -15.53 -19.88
N PHE A 654 -4.20 -16.31 -20.45
CA PHE A 654 -2.86 -16.53 -19.92
C PHE A 654 -1.81 -16.07 -20.92
N TYR A 655 -0.73 -15.49 -20.44
CA TYR A 655 0.39 -14.99 -21.24
C TYR A 655 1.71 -15.36 -20.57
N SER A 656 2.80 -15.37 -21.35
CA SER A 656 4.14 -15.36 -20.77
C SER A 656 4.37 -14.08 -19.96
N LEU A 657 5.17 -14.15 -18.90
CA LEU A 657 5.41 -13.00 -18.02
C LEU A 657 6.04 -11.80 -18.75
N ASP A 658 6.81 -12.06 -19.80
CA ASP A 658 7.49 -11.06 -20.62
C ASP A 658 6.64 -10.48 -21.77
N ALA A 659 5.45 -11.06 -22.03
CA ALA A 659 4.53 -10.60 -23.06
C ALA A 659 4.05 -9.17 -22.79
N SER A 660 3.79 -8.41 -23.86
CA SER A 660 3.24 -7.05 -23.73
C SER A 660 1.89 -7.06 -23.01
N PRO A 661 1.61 -6.08 -22.12
CA PRO A 661 0.32 -6.02 -21.44
C PRO A 661 -0.80 -5.62 -22.42
N ASN A 662 -1.99 -6.17 -22.19
CA ASN A 662 -3.21 -5.65 -22.82
C ASN A 662 -3.68 -4.37 -22.10
N TYR A 663 -4.42 -3.53 -22.81
CA TYR A 663 -5.12 -2.39 -22.26
C TYR A 663 -6.48 -2.22 -22.94
N ALA A 664 -7.42 -1.63 -22.22
CA ALA A 664 -8.70 -1.19 -22.74
C ALA A 664 -8.87 0.31 -22.46
N HIS A 665 -9.55 1.01 -23.36
CA HIS A 665 -9.92 2.40 -23.11
C HIS A 665 -10.89 2.49 -21.92
N ALA A 666 -10.81 3.58 -21.18
CA ALA A 666 -11.64 3.87 -20.00
C ALA A 666 -13.14 3.85 -20.27
N GLY A 667 -13.56 4.21 -21.49
CA GLY A 667 -14.94 4.14 -21.97
C GLY A 667 -15.35 2.77 -22.53
N GLY A 668 -14.50 1.74 -22.43
CA GLY A 668 -14.73 0.41 -23.00
C GLY A 668 -14.28 0.28 -24.46
N GLY A 669 -14.55 -0.88 -25.06
CA GLY A 669 -14.22 -1.20 -26.45
C GLY A 669 -13.39 -2.48 -26.64
N GLY A 670 -13.18 -3.23 -25.56
CA GLY A 670 -12.38 -4.45 -25.54
C GLY A 670 -10.91 -4.19 -25.23
N TYR A 671 -10.23 -5.26 -24.80
CA TYR A 671 -8.79 -5.24 -24.55
C TYR A 671 -8.01 -5.53 -25.83
N ALA A 672 -6.93 -4.77 -26.03
CA ALA A 672 -5.99 -4.98 -27.14
C ALA A 672 -4.54 -4.83 -26.67
N ALA A 673 -3.62 -5.36 -27.49
CA ALA A 673 -2.19 -5.26 -27.25
C ALA A 673 -1.67 -3.83 -27.38
N GLY A 674 -0.82 -3.39 -26.45
CA GLY A 674 0.01 -2.17 -26.55
C GLY A 674 0.71 -2.02 -27.89
N ILE A 675 0.85 -0.79 -28.40
CA ILE A 675 1.94 -0.48 -29.34
C ILE A 675 3.26 -0.64 -28.57
N ASP A 676 3.87 -1.82 -28.65
CA ASP A 676 5.18 -2.05 -28.05
C ASP A 676 6.30 -1.64 -29.00
N TRP A 677 6.96 -0.53 -28.68
CA TRP A 677 8.16 -0.06 -29.40
C TRP A 677 9.36 -1.02 -29.27
N ARG A 678 9.27 -2.03 -28.40
CA ARG A 678 10.28 -3.11 -28.23
C ARG A 678 9.98 -4.38 -29.02
N MET A 679 8.91 -4.39 -29.85
CA MET A 679 8.51 -5.54 -30.67
C MET A 679 8.24 -6.85 -29.88
N ARG A 680 7.82 -6.80 -28.61
CA ARG A 680 7.44 -8.03 -27.89
C ARG A 680 6.07 -8.49 -28.35
N GLN A 681 5.98 -9.77 -28.66
CA GLN A 681 4.73 -10.42 -29.03
C GLN A 681 3.77 -10.47 -27.83
N ASN A 682 2.48 -10.27 -28.11
CA ASN A 682 1.40 -10.41 -27.14
C ASN A 682 0.53 -11.60 -27.55
N GLU A 683 1.10 -12.79 -27.49
CA GLU A 683 0.42 -14.02 -27.88
C GLU A 683 -0.13 -14.72 -26.63
N PRO A 684 -1.46 -14.97 -26.56
CA PRO A 684 -2.03 -15.73 -25.47
C PRO A 684 -1.57 -17.19 -25.55
N LEU A 685 -1.32 -17.78 -24.39
CA LEU A 685 -0.96 -19.18 -24.24
C LEU A 685 -2.21 -20.06 -24.34
N ARG A 686 -2.03 -21.28 -24.83
CA ARG A 686 -3.09 -22.29 -24.89
C ARG A 686 -3.42 -22.76 -23.49
N LEU A 687 -4.70 -22.85 -23.17
CA LEU A 687 -5.21 -23.24 -21.86
C LEU A 687 -4.77 -24.66 -21.47
N GLN A 688 -4.65 -25.55 -22.45
CA GLN A 688 -4.12 -26.91 -22.27
C GLN A 688 -2.64 -26.97 -21.82
N ASP A 689 -1.87 -25.92 -22.09
CA ASP A 689 -0.45 -25.86 -21.71
C ASP A 689 -0.27 -25.22 -20.31
N ILE A 690 -1.37 -24.78 -19.69
CA ILE A 690 -1.36 -24.19 -18.35
C ILE A 690 -1.37 -25.30 -17.29
N PRO A 691 -0.43 -25.28 -16.31
CA PRO A 691 -0.43 -26.25 -15.22
C PRO A 691 -1.78 -26.30 -14.49
N HIS A 692 -2.29 -27.50 -14.22
CA HIS A 692 -3.65 -27.68 -13.68
C HIS A 692 -3.87 -26.92 -12.36
N VAL A 693 -2.87 -26.87 -11.47
CA VAL A 693 -2.95 -26.09 -10.23
C VAL A 693 -3.09 -24.60 -10.50
N VAL A 694 -2.37 -24.07 -11.49
CA VAL A 694 -2.42 -22.65 -11.86
C VAL A 694 -3.78 -22.31 -12.43
N PHE A 695 -4.26 -23.11 -13.39
CA PHE A 695 -5.59 -22.92 -13.97
C PHE A 695 -6.66 -22.99 -12.89
N SER A 696 -6.66 -24.05 -12.06
CA SER A 696 -7.65 -24.23 -11.00
C SER A 696 -7.69 -23.07 -10.02
N GLU A 697 -6.53 -22.56 -9.60
CA GLU A 697 -6.45 -21.47 -8.63
C GLU A 697 -6.86 -20.11 -9.20
N VAL A 698 -6.48 -19.83 -10.46
CA VAL A 698 -6.93 -18.62 -11.15
C VAL A 698 -8.44 -18.63 -11.32
N MET A 699 -9.02 -19.75 -11.73
CA MET A 699 -10.47 -19.89 -11.87
C MET A 699 -11.19 -19.78 -10.53
N ARG A 700 -10.59 -20.31 -9.45
CA ARG A 700 -11.11 -20.17 -8.08
C ARG A 700 -11.12 -18.72 -7.60
N ASP A 701 -10.06 -17.96 -7.89
CA ASP A 701 -10.01 -16.53 -7.59
C ASP A 701 -11.11 -15.76 -8.33
N VAL A 702 -11.31 -16.05 -9.62
CA VAL A 702 -12.37 -15.40 -10.40
C VAL A 702 -13.77 -15.82 -9.95
N ASP A 703 -14.02 -17.10 -9.61
CA ASP A 703 -15.29 -17.52 -9.01
C ASP A 703 -15.55 -16.79 -7.68
N LEU A 704 -14.52 -16.55 -6.86
CA LEU A 704 -14.65 -15.71 -5.66
C LEU A 704 -15.03 -14.27 -6.02
N PHE A 705 -14.40 -13.68 -7.05
CA PHE A 705 -14.71 -12.32 -7.49
C PHE A 705 -16.17 -12.20 -7.93
N ILE A 706 -16.65 -13.12 -8.77
CA ILE A 706 -18.05 -13.16 -9.20
C ILE A 706 -18.97 -13.43 -8.01
N GLY A 707 -18.71 -14.50 -7.26
CA GLY A 707 -19.54 -14.95 -6.15
C GLY A 707 -19.70 -13.92 -5.03
N VAL A 708 -18.73 -13.02 -4.84
CA VAL A 708 -18.80 -12.00 -3.78
C VAL A 708 -19.17 -10.61 -4.31
N ALA A 709 -18.69 -10.22 -5.48
CA ALA A 709 -18.90 -8.86 -6.00
C ALA A 709 -20.09 -8.74 -6.97
N SER A 710 -20.69 -9.85 -7.43
CA SER A 710 -21.80 -9.77 -8.38
C SER A 710 -23.04 -9.13 -7.77
N VAL A 711 -23.69 -8.26 -8.54
CA VAL A 711 -24.97 -7.64 -8.17
C VAL A 711 -26.11 -8.65 -8.08
N ALA A 712 -26.00 -9.81 -8.75
CA ALA A 712 -26.97 -10.92 -8.62
C ALA A 712 -27.03 -11.51 -7.19
N ASN A 713 -25.97 -11.34 -6.41
CA ASN A 713 -25.93 -11.78 -5.01
C ASN A 713 -26.33 -10.66 -4.03
N ASP A 714 -26.67 -9.46 -4.54
CA ASP A 714 -27.17 -8.38 -3.71
C ASP A 714 -28.69 -8.50 -3.55
N PRO A 715 -29.19 -8.81 -2.35
CA PRO A 715 -30.61 -8.96 -2.13
C PRO A 715 -31.39 -7.63 -2.24
N THR A 716 -30.70 -6.49 -2.17
CA THR A 716 -31.29 -5.14 -2.25
C THR A 716 -31.38 -4.60 -3.67
N TRP A 717 -30.80 -5.28 -4.64
CA TRP A 717 -30.72 -4.85 -6.04
C TRP A 717 -31.78 -5.50 -6.94
N PHE A 718 -32.92 -5.87 -6.36
CA PHE A 718 -34.01 -6.56 -7.06
C PHE A 718 -34.72 -5.67 -8.09
N ASP A 719 -34.50 -4.36 -8.05
CA ASP A 719 -35.02 -3.41 -9.02
C ASP A 719 -34.20 -3.41 -10.32
N GLY A 720 -33.00 -4.00 -10.34
CA GLY A 720 -32.14 -4.08 -11.53
C GLY A 720 -31.35 -2.80 -11.82
N GLY A 721 -31.16 -1.93 -10.82
CA GLY A 721 -30.47 -0.65 -10.98
C GLY A 721 -31.37 0.47 -11.53
N PRO A 722 -30.81 1.63 -11.90
CA PRO A 722 -31.59 2.78 -12.36
C PRO A 722 -32.52 2.40 -13.52
N GLU A 723 -33.80 2.74 -13.39
CA GLU A 723 -34.86 2.44 -14.37
C GLU A 723 -35.05 0.93 -14.69
N GLY A 724 -34.48 0.03 -13.88
CA GLY A 724 -34.58 -1.41 -14.06
C GLY A 724 -33.80 -2.00 -15.23
N ARG A 725 -32.79 -1.27 -15.72
CA ARG A 725 -31.95 -1.63 -16.88
C ARG A 725 -31.31 -3.03 -16.83
N HIS A 726 -31.14 -3.61 -15.65
CA HIS A 726 -30.51 -4.93 -15.46
C HIS A 726 -31.39 -5.92 -14.68
N LEU A 727 -32.71 -5.72 -14.66
CA LEU A 727 -33.64 -6.59 -13.96
C LEU A 727 -33.57 -8.04 -14.47
N ASP A 728 -33.55 -8.22 -15.79
CA ASP A 728 -33.45 -9.54 -16.44
C ASP A 728 -32.14 -10.25 -16.08
N TYR A 729 -31.02 -9.51 -16.01
CA TYR A 729 -29.75 -10.05 -15.55
C TYR A 729 -29.88 -10.55 -14.10
N TRP A 730 -30.41 -9.73 -13.20
CA TRP A 730 -30.53 -10.11 -11.80
C TRP A 730 -31.43 -11.34 -11.61
N GLN A 731 -32.57 -11.42 -12.29
CA GLN A 731 -33.48 -12.56 -12.20
C GLN A 731 -32.83 -13.87 -12.70
N ASN A 732 -32.17 -13.83 -13.86
CA ASN A 732 -31.56 -15.01 -14.47
C ASN A 732 -30.38 -15.56 -13.65
N TRP A 733 -29.57 -14.68 -13.07
CA TRP A 733 -28.35 -15.09 -12.38
C TRP A 733 -28.53 -15.33 -10.87
N SER A 734 -29.44 -14.62 -10.21
CA SER A 734 -29.71 -14.81 -8.77
C SER A 734 -30.16 -16.23 -8.42
N PHE A 735 -30.81 -16.91 -9.36
CA PHE A 735 -31.37 -18.25 -9.22
C PHE A 735 -30.92 -19.20 -10.34
N GLY A 736 -29.79 -18.88 -10.99
CA GLY A 736 -29.24 -19.62 -12.13
C GLY A 736 -28.61 -20.97 -11.77
N GLU A 737 -27.80 -21.54 -12.66
CA GLU A 737 -27.10 -22.80 -12.39
C GLU A 737 -26.00 -22.65 -11.32
N LEU A 738 -25.69 -23.74 -10.62
CA LEU A 738 -24.69 -23.71 -9.55
C LEU A 738 -23.27 -23.62 -10.11
N THR A 739 -22.51 -22.62 -9.65
CA THR A 739 -21.05 -22.56 -9.83
C THR A 739 -20.35 -23.70 -9.07
N THR A 740 -19.07 -23.95 -9.35
CA THR A 740 -18.29 -25.02 -8.68
C THR A 740 -18.26 -24.84 -7.16
N SER A 741 -18.10 -23.61 -6.67
CA SER A 741 -18.17 -23.32 -5.24
C SER A 741 -19.55 -23.59 -4.64
N ALA A 742 -20.63 -23.33 -5.39
CA ALA A 742 -21.99 -23.62 -4.94
C ALA A 742 -22.33 -25.11 -4.95
N LYS A 743 -21.78 -25.88 -5.90
CA LYS A 743 -21.85 -27.36 -5.90
C LYS A 743 -21.13 -27.95 -4.68
N SER A 744 -19.93 -27.46 -4.38
CA SER A 744 -19.16 -27.88 -3.20
C SER A 744 -19.91 -27.56 -1.89
N ARG A 745 -20.60 -26.41 -1.80
CA ARG A 745 -21.48 -26.09 -0.66
C ARG A 745 -22.65 -27.05 -0.56
N ARG A 746 -23.26 -27.43 -1.68
CA ARG A 746 -24.38 -28.38 -1.71
C ARG A 746 -23.97 -29.73 -1.11
N GLU A 747 -22.86 -30.31 -1.58
CA GLU A 747 -22.30 -31.57 -1.05
C GLU A 747 -22.07 -31.50 0.46
N LEU A 748 -21.52 -30.38 0.94
CA LEU A 748 -21.29 -30.18 2.37
C LEU A 748 -22.62 -30.06 3.15
N LEU A 749 -23.61 -29.34 2.61
CA LEU A 749 -24.93 -29.22 3.21
C LEU A 749 -25.66 -30.56 3.30
N GLU A 750 -25.49 -31.47 2.35
CA GLU A 750 -26.05 -32.84 2.43
C GLU A 750 -25.55 -33.58 3.68
N LYS A 751 -24.29 -33.38 4.07
CA LYS A 751 -23.73 -33.98 5.28
C LYS A 751 -24.12 -33.24 6.56
N ILE A 752 -24.21 -31.91 6.51
CA ILE A 752 -24.47 -31.07 7.69
C ILE A 752 -25.93 -31.10 8.09
N ILE A 753 -26.86 -30.90 7.16
CA ILE A 753 -28.29 -30.71 7.44
C ILE A 753 -28.88 -31.82 8.32
N PRO A 754 -28.60 -33.12 8.08
CA PRO A 754 -29.12 -34.21 8.91
C PRO A 754 -28.75 -34.12 10.39
N ARG A 755 -27.64 -33.43 10.71
CA ARG A 755 -27.15 -33.24 12.09
C ARG A 755 -27.71 -31.98 12.75
N LEU A 756 -28.44 -31.15 12.02
CA LEU A 756 -29.01 -29.91 12.55
C LEU A 756 -30.35 -30.14 13.23
N LYS A 757 -30.67 -29.31 14.23
CA LYS A 757 -31.98 -29.30 14.90
C LYS A 757 -33.17 -29.05 13.95
N ILE A 758 -32.89 -28.48 12.78
CA ILE A 758 -33.88 -28.12 11.75
C ILE A 758 -34.00 -29.18 10.65
N ALA A 759 -33.33 -30.34 10.77
CA ALA A 759 -33.26 -31.37 9.73
C ALA A 759 -34.63 -31.77 9.17
N SER A 760 -35.63 -31.99 10.03
CA SER A 760 -37.00 -32.38 9.64
C SER A 760 -37.79 -31.31 8.90
N ARG A 761 -37.25 -30.09 8.81
CA ARG A 761 -37.79 -28.94 8.09
C ARG A 761 -36.97 -28.61 6.84
N CYS A 762 -35.91 -29.35 6.54
CA CYS A 762 -35.00 -29.04 5.43
C CYS A 762 -34.96 -30.16 4.39
N GLU A 763 -34.91 -29.77 3.12
CA GLU A 763 -34.75 -30.69 1.98
C GLU A 763 -33.87 -30.04 0.91
N LEU A 764 -32.87 -30.75 0.38
CA LEU A 764 -32.05 -30.26 -0.72
C LEU A 764 -32.64 -30.70 -2.06
N THR A 765 -33.04 -29.73 -2.89
CA THR A 765 -33.67 -30.00 -4.20
C THR A 765 -32.95 -29.21 -5.30
N GLY A 766 -32.20 -29.92 -6.17
CA GLY A 766 -31.43 -29.29 -7.25
C GLY A 766 -30.49 -28.21 -6.72
N ARG A 767 -30.74 -26.95 -7.11
CA ARG A 767 -29.98 -25.74 -6.75
C ARG A 767 -30.45 -25.02 -5.48
N PHE A 768 -31.40 -25.58 -4.74
CA PHE A 768 -32.01 -24.95 -3.58
C PHE A 768 -31.91 -25.82 -2.33
N LEU A 769 -31.78 -25.16 -1.18
CA LEU A 769 -32.18 -25.69 0.12
C LEU A 769 -33.62 -25.23 0.40
N LYS A 770 -34.56 -26.18 0.38
CA LYS A 770 -35.93 -25.95 0.84
C LYS A 770 -36.00 -25.98 2.36
N VAL A 771 -36.70 -25.02 2.95
CA VAL A 771 -36.91 -24.89 4.38
C VAL A 771 -38.39 -24.67 4.65
N ARG A 772 -39.03 -25.60 5.37
CA ARG A 772 -40.43 -25.51 5.80
C ARG A 772 -40.50 -24.74 7.13
N GLY A 773 -41.03 -23.51 7.08
CA GLY A 773 -41.40 -22.75 8.28
C GLY A 773 -42.81 -23.10 8.78
N ASP A 774 -43.29 -22.36 9.77
CA ASP A 774 -44.66 -22.45 10.28
C ASP A 774 -45.65 -21.59 9.45
N LEU A 775 -45.17 -20.57 8.73
CA LEU A 775 -45.98 -19.68 7.88
C LEU A 775 -45.87 -20.02 6.39
N LYS A 776 -44.65 -20.27 5.88
CA LYS A 776 -44.38 -20.54 4.46
C LYS A 776 -43.29 -21.60 4.27
N THR A 777 -43.15 -22.09 3.04
CA THR A 777 -41.98 -22.86 2.59
C THR A 777 -41.05 -21.96 1.77
N TYR A 778 -39.75 -22.03 2.05
CA TYR A 778 -38.73 -21.15 1.49
C TYR A 778 -37.73 -21.96 0.67
N LYS A 779 -37.30 -21.45 -0.49
CA LYS A 779 -36.22 -22.01 -1.30
C LYS A 779 -35.02 -21.07 -1.28
N ILE A 780 -33.95 -21.48 -0.61
CA ILE A 780 -32.70 -20.72 -0.52
C ILE A 780 -31.76 -21.19 -1.62
N HIS A 781 -31.38 -20.31 -2.55
CA HIS A 781 -30.46 -20.65 -3.63
C HIS A 781 -29.03 -20.86 -3.09
N LEU A 782 -28.37 -21.95 -3.48
CA LEU A 782 -27.08 -22.35 -2.90
C LEU A 782 -25.88 -21.53 -3.41
N GLY A 783 -26.06 -20.80 -4.51
CA GLY A 783 -25.04 -19.90 -5.06
C GLY A 783 -25.10 -18.48 -4.49
N SER A 784 -26.31 -17.88 -4.46
CA SER A 784 -26.52 -16.48 -4.08
C SER A 784 -26.98 -16.31 -2.63
N GLY A 785 -27.56 -17.35 -2.03
CA GLY A 785 -28.27 -17.25 -0.75
C GLY A 785 -29.61 -16.51 -0.85
N ASN A 786 -30.08 -16.13 -2.04
CA ASN A 786 -31.38 -15.47 -2.24
C ASN A 786 -32.54 -16.45 -2.01
N ILE A 787 -33.70 -15.92 -1.63
CA ILE A 787 -34.82 -16.73 -1.12
C ILE A 787 -36.06 -16.52 -1.98
N LEU A 788 -36.71 -17.62 -2.35
CA LEU A 788 -38.05 -17.64 -2.94
C LEU A 788 -39.04 -18.26 -1.95
N MET A 789 -40.28 -17.79 -1.93
CA MET A 789 -41.37 -18.32 -1.10
C MET A 789 -42.37 -19.09 -1.96
N GLU A 790 -42.66 -20.33 -1.59
CA GLU A 790 -43.71 -21.14 -2.22
C GLU A 790 -45.12 -20.66 -1.80
N PRO A 791 -46.15 -20.86 -2.64
CA PRO A 791 -46.15 -21.61 -3.91
C PRO A 791 -45.80 -20.80 -5.16
N ASN A 792 -45.74 -19.48 -5.07
CA ASN A 792 -45.66 -18.54 -6.20
C ASN A 792 -44.25 -18.01 -6.48
N ASP A 793 -43.23 -18.60 -5.85
CA ASP A 793 -41.82 -18.19 -5.95
C ASP A 793 -41.60 -16.69 -5.74
N GLN A 794 -42.33 -16.13 -4.77
CA GLN A 794 -42.20 -14.72 -4.43
C GLN A 794 -40.84 -14.49 -3.76
N TYR A 795 -40.07 -13.51 -4.25
CA TYR A 795 -38.78 -13.17 -3.67
C TYR A 795 -38.91 -12.64 -2.24
N LEU A 796 -38.06 -13.13 -1.34
CA LEU A 796 -37.95 -12.66 0.05
C LEU A 796 -36.58 -12.02 0.29
N CYS A 797 -36.57 -10.71 0.51
CA CYS A 797 -35.36 -9.95 0.77
C CYS A 797 -35.01 -10.01 2.27
N ILE A 798 -33.89 -10.65 2.59
CA ILE A 798 -33.28 -10.67 3.92
C ILE A 798 -31.83 -10.23 3.80
N VAL A 799 -31.51 -9.07 4.39
CA VAL A 799 -30.17 -8.49 4.41
C VAL A 799 -29.42 -8.97 5.65
N PRO A 800 -28.29 -9.71 5.52
CA PRO A 800 -27.48 -10.08 6.66
C PRO A 800 -26.89 -8.85 7.36
N GLY A 801 -26.96 -8.77 8.69
CA GLY A 801 -26.30 -7.72 9.46
C GLY A 801 -24.77 -7.76 9.31
N ARG A 802 -24.10 -6.61 9.43
CA ARG A 802 -22.64 -6.46 9.26
C ARG A 802 -21.77 -7.31 10.19
N VAL A 803 -22.35 -7.87 11.26
CA VAL A 803 -21.64 -8.66 12.30
C VAL A 803 -22.26 -10.06 12.50
N SER A 804 -23.45 -10.34 11.93
CA SER A 804 -24.23 -11.55 12.22
C SER A 804 -24.05 -12.70 11.21
N GLY A 805 -23.06 -12.59 10.32
CA GLY A 805 -22.80 -13.57 9.26
C GLY A 805 -22.01 -14.81 9.68
N GLU A 806 -21.50 -14.87 10.91
CA GLU A 806 -20.87 -16.07 11.46
C GLU A 806 -21.88 -16.75 12.39
N ILE A 807 -22.31 -17.95 12.01
CA ILE A 807 -22.89 -18.87 13.00
C ILE A 807 -21.76 -19.14 14.00
N GLY A 808 -21.96 -18.76 15.26
CA GLY A 808 -20.98 -19.08 16.30
C GLY A 808 -20.64 -20.57 16.26
N ARG A 809 -19.34 -20.90 16.30
CA ARG A 809 -18.81 -22.27 16.23
C ARG A 809 -19.56 -23.24 17.18
N ASP A 810 -20.10 -22.72 18.29
CA ASP A 810 -20.92 -23.44 19.27
C ASP A 810 -22.25 -24.01 18.73
N LYS A 811 -22.72 -23.61 17.54
CA LYS A 811 -24.01 -24.06 16.98
C LYS A 811 -23.89 -25.11 15.88
N VAL A 812 -22.84 -25.06 15.06
CA VAL A 812 -22.63 -25.98 13.91
C VAL A 812 -21.13 -26.13 13.64
N PHE A 813 -20.64 -27.37 13.60
CA PHE A 813 -19.28 -27.68 13.13
C PHE A 813 -19.17 -27.47 11.61
N LEU A 814 -18.12 -26.76 11.18
CA LEU A 814 -17.71 -26.63 9.78
C LEU A 814 -16.25 -27.08 9.65
N PRO A 815 -15.89 -27.91 8.66
CA PRO A 815 -14.53 -28.48 8.55
C PRO A 815 -13.47 -27.45 8.11
N PHE A 816 -13.85 -26.21 7.84
CA PHE A 816 -12.95 -25.13 7.44
C PHE A 816 -13.52 -23.74 7.76
N GLU A 817 -12.67 -22.73 7.70
CA GLU A 817 -13.04 -21.33 7.87
C GLU A 817 -13.21 -20.60 6.53
N GLY A 818 -14.08 -19.58 6.48
CA GLY A 818 -14.09 -18.56 5.42
C GLY A 818 -15.17 -18.67 4.32
N ASP A 819 -16.10 -19.63 4.36
CA ASP A 819 -17.24 -19.64 3.41
C ASP A 819 -18.42 -18.82 3.93
N ARG A 820 -18.40 -17.52 3.61
CA ARG A 820 -19.45 -16.58 4.04
C ARG A 820 -20.83 -16.92 3.48
N VAL A 821 -20.93 -17.43 2.25
CA VAL A 821 -22.23 -17.74 1.62
C VAL A 821 -22.86 -18.93 2.32
N LEU A 822 -22.09 -19.97 2.63
CA LEU A 822 -22.56 -21.11 3.42
C LEU A 822 -23.12 -20.65 4.78
N SER A 823 -22.39 -19.79 5.50
CA SER A 823 -22.86 -19.25 6.78
C SER A 823 -24.15 -18.44 6.64
N ILE A 824 -24.30 -17.65 5.56
CA ILE A 824 -25.53 -16.93 5.25
C ILE A 824 -26.70 -17.90 4.98
N ILE A 825 -26.48 -18.94 4.17
CA ILE A 825 -27.50 -19.95 3.87
C ILE A 825 -27.97 -20.64 5.14
N LEU A 826 -27.05 -21.12 5.98
CA LEU A 826 -27.38 -21.78 7.24
C LEU A 826 -28.08 -20.81 8.21
N SER A 827 -27.63 -19.56 8.32
CA SER A 827 -28.27 -18.55 9.17
C SER A 827 -29.70 -18.27 8.72
N LYS A 828 -29.93 -18.15 7.41
CA LYS A 828 -31.27 -17.99 6.83
C LYS A 828 -32.12 -19.23 7.08
N ALA A 829 -31.57 -20.44 6.91
CA ALA A 829 -32.30 -21.68 7.16
C ALA A 829 -32.76 -21.80 8.62
N PHE A 830 -31.90 -21.52 9.60
CA PHE A 830 -32.30 -21.50 11.01
C PHE A 830 -33.39 -20.46 11.29
N MET A 831 -33.23 -19.24 10.80
CA MET A 831 -34.20 -18.17 11.01
C MET A 831 -35.57 -18.51 10.39
N LEU A 832 -35.58 -18.99 9.15
CA LEU A 832 -36.80 -19.31 8.39
C LEU A 832 -37.48 -20.59 8.87
N SER A 833 -36.72 -21.51 9.46
CA SER A 833 -37.31 -22.69 10.12
C SER A 833 -38.17 -22.32 11.34
N GLU A 834 -38.02 -21.11 11.89
CA GLU A 834 -38.82 -20.57 12.99
C GLU A 834 -39.48 -19.22 12.58
N ASP A 835 -39.96 -19.13 11.34
CA ASP A 835 -40.51 -17.90 10.73
C ASP A 835 -41.59 -17.18 11.58
N ALA A 836 -42.42 -17.91 12.32
CA ALA A 836 -43.41 -17.36 13.23
C ALA A 836 -42.81 -16.56 14.42
N LYS A 837 -41.53 -16.78 14.75
CA LYS A 837 -40.82 -16.04 15.81
C LYS A 837 -40.11 -14.79 15.30
N ILE A 838 -40.09 -14.54 13.99
CA ILE A 838 -39.43 -13.37 13.40
C ILE A 838 -40.20 -12.11 13.79
N ARG A 839 -39.51 -11.16 14.44
CA ARG A 839 -40.09 -9.87 14.89
C ARG A 839 -39.70 -8.68 14.03
N ASP A 840 -38.76 -8.86 13.10
CA ASP A 840 -38.30 -7.79 12.24
C ASP A 840 -39.42 -7.33 11.30
N ALA A 841 -39.81 -6.06 11.40
CA ALA A 841 -40.87 -5.46 10.61
C ALA A 841 -40.58 -5.47 9.10
N SER A 842 -39.30 -5.43 8.71
CA SER A 842 -38.89 -5.48 7.29
C SER A 842 -39.11 -6.86 6.68
N ILE A 843 -39.02 -7.94 7.48
CA ILE A 843 -39.22 -9.32 7.03
C ILE A 843 -40.70 -9.70 7.17
N THR A 844 -41.31 -9.45 8.32
CA THR A 844 -42.70 -9.86 8.60
C THR A 844 -43.74 -9.23 7.67
N ARG A 845 -43.47 -8.05 7.10
CA ARG A 845 -44.31 -7.45 6.05
C ARG A 845 -44.27 -8.21 4.72
N GLN A 846 -43.15 -8.85 4.39
CA GLN A 846 -42.99 -9.64 3.16
C GLN A 846 -43.59 -11.05 3.28
N LEU A 847 -43.77 -11.56 4.51
CA LEU A 847 -44.33 -12.90 4.77
C LEU A 847 -45.87 -12.96 4.73
N LYS A 848 -46.54 -11.80 4.79
CA LYS A 848 -47.99 -11.65 4.66
C LYS A 848 -48.36 -11.56 3.19
#